data_AF-A0A7C7YL21-F1
#
_entry.id   AF-A0A7C7YL21-F1
#
_cell.length_a   1.000
_cell.length_b   1.000
_cell.length_c   1.000
_cell.angle_alpha   90.00
_cell.angle_beta   90.00
_cell.angle_gamma   90.00
#
_symmetry.space_group_name_H-M   'P 1'
#
loop_
_entity.id
_entity.type
_entity.pdbx_description
1 polymer ?
#
loop_
_entity_poly.entity_id
_entity_poly.type
_entity_poly.pdbx_seq_one_letter_code
_entity_poly.pdbx_strand_id
1 'polypeptide(L)'
;MNVSGLWGTPWSAEPLVGILLLMTAGFYLRGFARVRRQSPQHFPAWRRNAFLTGLILVYVSIASPLDALADLLFLAHMVQHWLLMMVIPPLIWLGAPTVPLLRGLPGHALSRGVGPLLASPGLIRGLRFLTNPGVALALWILVTLAWHWPPAYEWALTSPWAHNFEHLCFLSASLLLWFRILEPWPTRRSRGFGSRLLLVAAAALFNSIFSAGFAFSETPLYPFYAEVPNPWSVSVMADQNAAGAFMWIAASLPMIAAVVGLTLAGLSGPRLRPLNPAPTRDKPTRAPLGQGAWIGSRKMRRGIQWLLAGLALVVVLDGLLGPSVPSSENLAGVLPWTYWRGMTLVALALLGNFFCAVCPFTLSRNLSARLLGRPFRWPGWLRNRWLSAVLFLLYLWSYEVFELWDRPMATAAWIIGFFLACFWVEGLFPRGTFCRYVCPIGQFQFVHASLSPREVQSLSAEVCAGCTTHDCLRGNAQSPGCPTELYLPAKVGNLDCTFCLDCVRACPHDNAGLVPVWPGRSLGSGRVRGQAPALDLAFLSGLFVWGAFVNAMAMSAPFLMARTNLLSEWGVPDSKGALSVSLVGALLVFPLIALPLCAGAARWFSGSGTSARGSTSRLIQGLVPLGFAMWLAHFGFHLATGLLTALPASQRVLHDLVPGGFGPPEFLAASQWSGLVDAQLLVLGAGLVVSIAVLWRLSRGILPEPGKALRLVFPWSLLAIGLWGLGVVIYLSPMQMRGTGM
;
A
#
# COMPACT_ATOMS: atom_id res chain seq x y z
N MET A 1 -28.03 -42.56 7.20
CA MET A 1 -27.66 -43.01 5.83
C MET A 1 -26.16 -43.26 5.79
N ASN A 2 -25.69 -44.27 5.06
CA ASN A 2 -24.25 -44.55 4.94
C ASN A 2 -23.59 -43.49 4.04
N VAL A 3 -22.43 -42.94 4.42
CA VAL A 3 -21.77 -41.81 3.72
C VAL A 3 -21.47 -42.13 2.24
N SER A 4 -21.29 -43.41 1.93
CA SER A 4 -21.10 -43.93 0.57
C SER A 4 -22.32 -43.76 -0.35
N GLY A 5 -23.53 -43.65 0.19
CA GLY A 5 -24.77 -43.42 -0.58
C GLY A 5 -25.01 -41.96 -0.96
N LEU A 6 -24.42 -41.00 -0.22
CA LEU A 6 -24.62 -39.56 -0.45
C LEU A 6 -23.90 -39.06 -1.70
N TRP A 7 -22.73 -39.59 -2.04
CA TRP A 7 -22.07 -39.30 -3.32
C TRP A 7 -22.69 -40.06 -4.49
N GLY A 8 -23.56 -41.04 -4.20
CA GLY A 8 -24.38 -41.76 -5.16
C GLY A 8 -25.79 -41.17 -5.34
N THR A 9 -26.15 -40.09 -4.64
CA THR A 9 -27.43 -39.42 -4.86
C THR A 9 -27.45 -38.83 -6.27
N PRO A 10 -28.49 -39.12 -7.08
CA PRO A 10 -28.59 -38.58 -8.42
C PRO A 10 -28.67 -37.05 -8.37
N TRP A 11 -28.08 -36.40 -9.37
CA TRP A 11 -28.21 -34.95 -9.56
C TRP A 11 -29.70 -34.59 -9.68
N SER A 12 -30.13 -33.50 -9.03
CA SER A 12 -31.46 -32.96 -9.27
C SER A 12 -31.51 -32.50 -10.72
N ALA A 13 -32.40 -33.11 -11.50
CA ALA A 13 -32.64 -32.66 -12.86
C ALA A 13 -33.36 -31.32 -12.80
N GLU A 14 -32.63 -30.23 -13.07
CA GLU A 14 -33.15 -28.86 -13.17
C GLU A 14 -33.16 -28.41 -14.65
N PRO A 15 -34.12 -28.88 -15.47
CA PRO A 15 -34.03 -28.80 -16.93
C PRO A 15 -34.14 -27.35 -17.40
N LEU A 16 -34.97 -26.55 -16.73
CA LEU A 16 -35.13 -25.14 -17.04
C LEU A 16 -33.84 -24.36 -16.85
N VAL A 17 -33.16 -24.54 -15.71
CA VAL A 17 -31.90 -23.84 -15.44
C VAL A 17 -30.80 -24.32 -16.39
N GLY A 18 -30.72 -25.63 -16.64
CA GLY A 18 -29.80 -26.20 -17.62
C GLY A 18 -29.98 -25.61 -19.01
N ILE A 19 -31.23 -25.51 -19.50
CA ILE A 19 -31.55 -24.90 -20.79
C ILE A 19 -31.12 -23.42 -20.83
N LEU A 20 -31.46 -22.64 -19.80
CA LEU A 20 -31.11 -21.21 -19.74
C LEU A 20 -29.58 -20.99 -19.72
N LEU A 21 -28.83 -21.81 -18.99
CA LEU A 21 -27.37 -21.75 -18.96
C LEU A 21 -26.75 -22.15 -20.31
N LEU A 22 -27.26 -23.20 -20.96
CA LEU A 22 -26.82 -23.62 -22.29
C LEU A 22 -27.11 -22.56 -23.36
N MET A 23 -28.29 -21.94 -23.33
CA MET A 23 -28.64 -20.82 -24.21
C MET A 23 -27.67 -19.64 -24.00
N THR A 24 -27.41 -19.28 -22.73
CA THR A 24 -26.48 -18.21 -22.36
C THR A 24 -25.06 -18.51 -22.86
N ALA A 25 -24.58 -19.74 -22.68
CA ALA A 25 -23.29 -20.20 -23.18
C ALA A 25 -23.23 -20.14 -24.71
N GLY A 26 -24.29 -20.59 -25.41
CA GLY A 26 -24.38 -20.55 -26.86
C GLY A 26 -24.31 -19.13 -27.43
N PHE A 27 -25.09 -18.19 -26.87
CA PHE A 27 -25.03 -16.79 -27.26
C PHE A 27 -23.66 -16.18 -26.99
N TYR A 28 -23.11 -16.40 -25.79
CA TYR A 28 -21.79 -15.90 -25.43
C TYR A 28 -20.71 -16.42 -26.38
N LEU A 29 -20.65 -17.73 -26.65
CA LEU A 29 -19.65 -18.33 -27.53
C LEU A 29 -19.76 -17.81 -28.96
N ARG A 30 -20.99 -17.66 -29.48
CA ARG A 30 -21.23 -17.11 -30.81
C ARG A 30 -20.72 -15.67 -30.93
N GLY A 31 -21.04 -14.81 -29.96
CA GLY A 31 -20.57 -13.43 -29.96
C GLY A 31 -19.08 -13.28 -29.63
N PHE A 32 -18.55 -14.14 -28.75
CA PHE A 32 -17.12 -14.18 -28.42
C PHE A 32 -16.28 -14.50 -29.66
N ALA A 33 -16.69 -15.48 -30.47
CA ALA A 33 -16.03 -15.81 -31.73
C ALA A 33 -16.00 -14.60 -32.70
N ARG A 34 -17.11 -13.85 -32.81
CA ARG A 34 -17.19 -12.64 -33.66
C ARG A 34 -16.30 -11.51 -33.15
N VAL A 35 -16.35 -11.22 -31.87
CA VAL A 35 -15.59 -10.10 -31.27
C VAL A 35 -14.09 -10.41 -31.25
N ARG A 36 -13.71 -11.66 -30.99
CA ARG A 36 -12.31 -12.10 -31.01
C ARG A 36 -11.67 -11.94 -32.39
N ARG A 37 -12.41 -12.14 -33.48
CA ARG A 37 -11.91 -11.89 -34.85
C ARG A 37 -11.54 -10.41 -35.07
N GLN A 38 -12.27 -9.49 -34.43
CA GLN A 38 -12.04 -8.04 -34.56
C GLN A 38 -11.01 -7.49 -33.55
N SER A 39 -10.86 -8.13 -32.39
CA SER A 39 -10.01 -7.63 -31.30
C SER A 39 -9.42 -8.78 -30.47
N PRO A 40 -8.53 -9.59 -31.05
CA PRO A 40 -7.99 -10.78 -30.39
C PRO A 40 -7.22 -10.46 -29.10
N GLN A 41 -6.59 -9.29 -29.03
CA GLN A 41 -5.85 -8.84 -27.84
C GLN A 41 -6.76 -8.53 -26.64
N HIS A 42 -8.00 -8.08 -26.88
CA HIS A 42 -8.95 -7.76 -25.81
C HIS A 42 -9.75 -8.98 -25.32
N PHE A 43 -9.91 -9.99 -26.18
CA PHE A 43 -10.67 -11.22 -25.93
C PHE A 43 -9.80 -12.50 -26.05
N PRO A 44 -8.79 -12.67 -25.18
CA PRO A 44 -8.02 -13.91 -25.10
C PRO A 44 -8.86 -15.09 -24.57
N ALA A 45 -8.44 -16.32 -24.89
CA ALA A 45 -9.20 -17.54 -24.60
C ALA A 45 -9.51 -17.77 -23.11
N TRP A 46 -8.67 -17.26 -22.19
CA TRP A 46 -8.91 -17.39 -20.74
C TRP A 46 -10.22 -16.71 -20.31
N ARG A 47 -10.66 -15.62 -20.98
CA ARG A 47 -11.95 -14.97 -20.69
C ARG A 47 -13.13 -15.88 -21.03
N ARG A 48 -13.04 -16.58 -22.15
CA ARG A 48 -14.03 -17.59 -22.53
C ARG A 48 -14.11 -18.68 -21.47
N ASN A 49 -12.96 -19.23 -21.09
CA ASN A 49 -12.90 -20.31 -20.11
C ASN A 49 -13.44 -19.85 -18.75
N ALA A 50 -13.06 -18.66 -18.26
CA ALA A 50 -13.58 -18.10 -17.02
C ALA A 50 -15.12 -17.98 -17.02
N PHE A 51 -15.70 -17.46 -18.10
CA PHE A 51 -17.16 -17.35 -18.23
C PHE A 51 -17.86 -18.72 -18.22
N LEU A 52 -17.35 -19.67 -19.01
CA LEU A 52 -17.92 -21.02 -19.07
C LEU A 52 -17.79 -21.74 -17.73
N THR A 53 -16.65 -21.64 -17.05
CA THR A 53 -16.47 -22.17 -15.70
C THR A 53 -17.47 -21.54 -14.73
N GLY A 54 -17.71 -20.23 -14.83
CA GLY A 54 -18.75 -19.56 -14.04
C GLY A 54 -20.15 -20.17 -14.26
N LEU A 55 -20.55 -20.40 -15.51
CA LEU A 55 -21.86 -21.03 -15.80
C LEU A 55 -21.95 -22.48 -15.33
N ILE A 56 -20.87 -23.26 -15.49
CA ILE A 56 -20.80 -24.63 -14.98
C ILE A 56 -20.94 -24.62 -13.46
N LEU A 57 -20.24 -23.72 -12.77
CA LEU A 57 -20.32 -23.62 -11.31
C LEU A 57 -21.71 -23.19 -10.82
N VAL A 58 -22.46 -22.37 -11.55
CA VAL A 58 -23.87 -22.10 -11.25
C VAL A 58 -24.67 -23.39 -11.23
N TYR A 59 -24.55 -24.21 -12.29
CA TYR A 59 -25.27 -25.48 -12.35
C TYR A 59 -24.81 -26.45 -11.25
N VAL A 60 -23.51 -26.58 -11.03
CA VAL A 60 -22.95 -27.43 -9.97
C VAL A 60 -23.45 -26.97 -8.59
N SER A 61 -23.51 -25.67 -8.32
CA SER A 61 -23.95 -25.19 -7.00
C SER A 61 -25.41 -25.53 -6.69
N ILE A 62 -26.29 -25.63 -7.68
CA ILE A 62 -27.74 -25.83 -7.45
C ILE A 62 -28.26 -27.22 -7.81
N ALA A 63 -27.55 -27.97 -8.66
CA ALA A 63 -28.03 -29.26 -9.19
C ALA A 63 -27.21 -30.47 -8.70
N SER A 64 -26.08 -30.21 -8.01
CA SER A 64 -25.23 -31.29 -7.51
C SER A 64 -25.69 -31.77 -6.13
N PRO A 65 -25.17 -32.92 -5.64
CA PRO A 65 -25.42 -33.40 -4.28
C PRO A 65 -25.07 -32.39 -3.17
N LEU A 66 -24.35 -31.30 -3.49
CA LEU A 66 -24.12 -30.20 -2.57
C LEU A 66 -25.44 -29.56 -2.11
N ASP A 67 -26.43 -29.41 -3.00
CA ASP A 67 -27.74 -28.83 -2.68
C ASP A 67 -28.49 -29.71 -1.67
N ALA A 68 -28.51 -31.02 -1.90
CA ALA A 68 -29.09 -31.98 -0.95
C ALA A 68 -28.33 -32.02 0.40
N LEU A 69 -27.01 -31.80 0.40
CA LEU A 69 -26.22 -31.71 1.63
C LEU A 69 -26.45 -30.39 2.38
N ALA A 70 -26.77 -29.31 1.68
CA ALA A 70 -27.04 -27.99 2.26
C ALA A 70 -28.28 -28.00 3.16
N ASP A 71 -29.25 -28.86 2.87
CA ASP A 71 -30.44 -29.07 3.71
C ASP A 71 -30.14 -29.90 4.97
N LEU A 72 -28.96 -30.52 5.07
CA LEU A 72 -28.57 -31.39 6.19
C LEU A 72 -27.45 -30.80 7.04
N LEU A 73 -26.61 -29.95 6.44
CA LEU A 73 -25.39 -29.43 7.04
C LEU A 73 -25.24 -27.95 6.75
N PHE A 74 -25.03 -27.18 7.81
CA PHE A 74 -24.81 -25.75 7.73
C PHE A 74 -23.52 -25.42 6.96
N LEU A 75 -22.45 -26.21 7.14
CA LEU A 75 -21.22 -26.02 6.36
C LEU A 75 -21.45 -26.21 4.86
N ALA A 76 -22.20 -27.24 4.45
CA ALA A 76 -22.51 -27.49 3.04
C ALA A 76 -23.33 -26.34 2.44
N HIS A 77 -24.32 -25.84 3.21
CA HIS A 77 -25.12 -24.67 2.85
C HIS A 77 -24.25 -23.42 2.67
N MET A 78 -23.31 -23.16 3.58
CA MET A 78 -22.38 -22.04 3.45
C MET A 78 -21.39 -22.19 2.29
N VAL A 79 -20.99 -23.42 1.92
CA VAL A 79 -20.19 -23.68 0.72
C VAL A 79 -20.97 -23.31 -0.55
N GLN A 80 -22.25 -23.65 -0.62
CA GLN A 80 -23.13 -23.29 -1.73
C GLN A 80 -23.29 -21.77 -1.88
N HIS A 81 -23.59 -21.07 -0.79
CA HIS A 81 -23.68 -19.61 -0.77
C HIS A 81 -22.35 -18.94 -1.14
N TRP A 82 -21.23 -19.46 -0.63
CA TRP A 82 -19.91 -18.96 -0.97
C TRP A 82 -19.61 -19.06 -2.48
N LEU A 83 -19.97 -20.18 -3.14
CA LEU A 83 -19.82 -20.30 -4.60
C LEU A 83 -20.60 -19.21 -5.34
N LEU A 84 -21.88 -19.02 -4.97
CA LEU A 84 -22.78 -18.05 -5.58
C LEU A 84 -22.35 -16.60 -5.37
N MET A 85 -21.72 -16.29 -4.24
CA MET A 85 -21.36 -14.93 -3.86
C MET A 85 -19.92 -14.54 -4.22
N MET A 86 -18.97 -15.47 -4.07
CA MET A 86 -17.53 -15.16 -4.07
C MET A 86 -16.78 -15.75 -5.26
N VAL A 87 -17.27 -16.84 -5.88
CA VAL A 87 -16.55 -17.53 -6.97
C VAL A 87 -17.19 -17.28 -8.33
N ILE A 88 -18.49 -17.51 -8.43
CA ILE A 88 -19.23 -17.42 -9.69
C ILE A 88 -19.24 -15.98 -10.26
N PRO A 89 -19.60 -14.93 -9.49
CA PRO A 89 -19.69 -13.58 -10.01
C PRO A 89 -18.38 -13.03 -10.61
N PRO A 90 -17.19 -13.16 -9.97
CA PRO A 90 -15.95 -12.71 -10.58
C PRO A 90 -15.61 -13.48 -11.86
N LEU A 91 -15.83 -14.80 -11.91
CA LEU A 91 -15.59 -15.59 -13.11
C LEU A 91 -16.46 -15.15 -14.30
N ILE A 92 -17.74 -14.90 -14.05
CA ILE A 92 -18.67 -14.35 -15.04
C ILE A 92 -18.15 -13.00 -15.56
N TRP A 93 -17.81 -12.07 -14.67
CA TRP A 93 -17.36 -10.73 -15.08
C TRP A 93 -15.98 -10.69 -15.72
N LEU A 94 -15.06 -11.57 -15.32
CA LEU A 94 -13.77 -11.77 -15.97
C LEU A 94 -13.92 -12.20 -17.44
N GLY A 95 -15.02 -12.86 -17.78
CA GLY A 95 -15.43 -13.14 -19.15
C GLY A 95 -15.70 -11.91 -20.03
N ALA A 96 -15.91 -10.73 -19.43
CA ALA A 96 -16.39 -9.52 -20.10
C ALA A 96 -17.64 -9.81 -20.98
N PRO A 97 -18.72 -10.35 -20.39
CA PRO A 97 -19.79 -11.01 -21.14
C PRO A 97 -20.73 -10.05 -21.87
N THR A 98 -20.76 -8.76 -21.51
CA THR A 98 -21.71 -7.78 -22.04
C THR A 98 -21.73 -7.72 -23.57
N VAL A 99 -20.59 -7.53 -24.22
CA VAL A 99 -20.54 -7.41 -25.69
C VAL A 99 -20.65 -8.77 -26.40
N PRO A 100 -19.98 -9.85 -25.95
CA PRO A 100 -20.22 -11.18 -26.49
C PRO A 100 -21.68 -11.63 -26.42
N LEU A 101 -22.38 -11.45 -25.30
CA LEU A 101 -23.80 -11.84 -25.18
C LEU A 101 -24.66 -11.04 -26.17
N LEU A 102 -24.51 -9.71 -26.23
CA LEU A 102 -25.28 -8.86 -27.14
C LEU A 102 -25.02 -9.19 -28.62
N ARG A 103 -23.76 -9.39 -29.00
CA ARG A 103 -23.41 -9.80 -30.38
C ARG A 103 -23.69 -11.27 -30.67
N GLY A 104 -23.98 -12.05 -29.63
CA GLY A 104 -24.44 -13.43 -29.70
C GLY A 104 -25.89 -13.56 -30.14
N LEU A 105 -26.73 -12.59 -29.80
CA LEU A 105 -28.16 -12.61 -30.10
C LEU A 105 -28.47 -12.55 -31.63
N PRO A 106 -29.59 -13.12 -32.10
CA PRO A 106 -30.10 -12.88 -33.44
C PRO A 106 -30.31 -11.38 -33.70
N GLY A 107 -30.02 -10.91 -34.92
CA GLY A 107 -30.07 -9.48 -35.25
C GLY A 107 -31.42 -8.83 -34.96
N HIS A 108 -32.52 -9.54 -35.24
CA HIS A 108 -33.89 -9.08 -34.95
C HIS A 108 -34.19 -9.00 -33.45
N ALA A 109 -33.69 -9.94 -32.63
CA ALA A 109 -33.90 -9.96 -31.18
C ALA A 109 -33.14 -8.83 -30.50
N LEU A 110 -31.94 -8.50 -31.01
CA LEU A 110 -31.16 -7.36 -30.56
C LEU A 110 -31.81 -6.03 -30.98
N SER A 111 -32.24 -5.88 -32.24
CA SER A 111 -32.74 -4.60 -32.75
C SER A 111 -34.17 -4.28 -32.31
N ARG A 112 -35.06 -5.28 -32.20
CA ARG A 112 -36.48 -5.08 -31.86
C ARG A 112 -36.83 -5.37 -30.40
N GLY A 113 -35.98 -6.09 -29.67
CA GLY A 113 -36.24 -6.46 -28.27
C GLY A 113 -35.25 -5.83 -27.29
N VAL A 114 -34.04 -6.40 -27.22
CA VAL A 114 -33.05 -6.08 -26.17
C VAL A 114 -32.47 -4.67 -26.32
N GLY A 115 -32.24 -4.20 -27.54
CA GLY A 115 -31.67 -2.88 -27.84
C GLY A 115 -32.53 -1.71 -27.33
N PRO A 116 -33.81 -1.62 -27.70
CA PRO A 116 -34.72 -0.58 -27.20
C PRO A 116 -34.86 -0.59 -25.67
N LEU A 117 -34.93 -1.77 -25.05
CA LEU A 117 -35.03 -1.92 -23.60
C LEU A 117 -33.78 -1.39 -22.89
N LEU A 118 -32.59 -1.78 -23.35
CA LEU A 118 -31.30 -1.30 -22.82
C LEU A 118 -31.05 0.19 -23.08
N ALA A 119 -31.69 0.76 -24.11
CA ALA A 119 -31.63 2.19 -24.43
C ALA A 119 -32.63 3.02 -23.60
N SER A 120 -33.54 2.39 -22.84
CA SER A 120 -34.59 3.11 -22.12
C SER A 120 -34.01 3.98 -20.97
N PRO A 121 -34.39 5.27 -20.87
CA PRO A 121 -33.83 6.17 -19.84
C PRO A 121 -34.13 5.74 -18.40
N GLY A 122 -35.25 5.05 -18.18
CA GLY A 122 -35.63 4.50 -16.87
C GLY A 122 -34.69 3.38 -16.44
N LEU A 123 -34.50 2.38 -17.30
CA LEU A 123 -33.59 1.26 -17.01
C LEU A 123 -32.15 1.75 -16.84
N ILE A 124 -31.68 2.66 -17.70
CA ILE A 124 -30.32 3.19 -17.59
C ILE A 124 -30.14 3.97 -16.27
N ARG A 125 -31.16 4.71 -15.81
CA ARG A 125 -31.13 5.38 -14.49
C ARG A 125 -31.11 4.37 -13.35
N GLY A 126 -31.99 3.37 -13.38
CA GLY A 126 -32.04 2.29 -12.38
C GLY A 126 -30.73 1.51 -12.29
N LEU A 127 -30.19 1.08 -13.44
CA LEU A 127 -28.89 0.40 -13.49
C LEU A 127 -27.76 1.31 -13.01
N ARG A 128 -27.76 2.61 -13.33
CA ARG A 128 -26.76 3.56 -12.79
C ARG A 128 -26.85 3.68 -11.26
N PHE A 129 -28.04 3.65 -10.69
CA PHE A 129 -28.27 3.67 -9.24
C PHE A 129 -27.80 2.37 -8.57
N LEU A 130 -28.27 1.22 -9.04
CA LEU A 130 -27.91 -0.10 -8.50
C LEU A 130 -26.42 -0.42 -8.65
N THR A 131 -25.82 0.06 -9.74
CA THR A 131 -24.37 -0.05 -9.93
C THR A 131 -23.61 1.03 -9.18
N ASN A 132 -24.20 1.93 -8.40
CA ASN A 132 -23.39 2.80 -7.52
C ASN A 132 -22.60 1.92 -6.53
N PRO A 133 -21.28 2.11 -6.30
CA PRO A 133 -20.47 1.23 -5.46
C PRO A 133 -20.96 1.16 -4.01
N GLY A 134 -21.42 2.28 -3.45
CA GLY A 134 -22.01 2.29 -2.11
C GLY A 134 -23.32 1.52 -2.07
N VAL A 135 -24.15 1.66 -3.10
CA VAL A 135 -25.42 0.91 -3.24
C VAL A 135 -25.17 -0.57 -3.45
N ALA A 136 -24.23 -0.95 -4.33
CA ALA A 136 -23.89 -2.35 -4.58
C ALA A 136 -23.33 -3.03 -3.32
N LEU A 137 -22.47 -2.34 -2.55
CA LEU A 137 -21.98 -2.83 -1.27
C LEU A 137 -23.12 -2.96 -0.25
N ALA A 138 -23.94 -1.92 -0.11
CA ALA A 138 -25.06 -1.92 0.84
C ALA A 138 -26.08 -3.01 0.50
N LEU A 139 -26.45 -3.18 -0.77
CA LEU A 139 -27.34 -4.25 -1.21
C LEU A 139 -26.76 -5.63 -0.92
N TRP A 140 -25.46 -5.83 -1.17
CA TRP A 140 -24.80 -7.09 -0.86
C TRP A 140 -24.82 -7.38 0.65
N ILE A 141 -24.45 -6.41 1.49
CA ILE A 141 -24.52 -6.52 2.96
C ILE A 141 -25.95 -6.79 3.43
N LEU A 142 -26.94 -6.04 2.95
CA LEU A 142 -28.33 -6.16 3.36
C LEU A 142 -28.91 -7.52 2.97
N VAL A 143 -28.62 -8.02 1.77
CA VAL A 143 -29.04 -9.35 1.33
C VAL A 143 -28.40 -10.43 2.21
N THR A 144 -27.11 -10.31 2.53
CA THR A 144 -26.43 -11.22 3.48
C THR A 144 -27.12 -11.24 4.84
N LEU A 145 -27.32 -10.07 5.44
CA LEU A 145 -27.95 -9.97 6.76
C LEU A 145 -29.41 -10.43 6.77
N ALA A 146 -30.17 -10.12 5.73
CA ALA A 146 -31.59 -10.46 5.64
C ALA A 146 -31.80 -11.97 5.60
N TRP A 147 -31.02 -12.70 4.80
CA TRP A 147 -31.16 -14.15 4.67
C TRP A 147 -30.52 -14.95 5.81
N HIS A 148 -29.55 -14.35 6.52
CA HIS A 148 -28.98 -14.95 7.74
C HIS A 148 -29.71 -14.50 9.01
N TRP A 149 -30.83 -13.81 8.88
CA TRP A 149 -31.74 -13.58 10.00
C TRP A 149 -32.51 -14.88 10.26
N PRO A 150 -32.53 -15.44 11.49
CA PRO A 150 -33.05 -16.80 11.72
C PRO A 150 -34.43 -17.12 11.11
N PRO A 151 -35.44 -16.23 11.18
CA PRO A 151 -36.74 -16.52 10.54
C PRO A 151 -36.68 -16.64 9.02
N ALA A 152 -35.85 -15.82 8.35
CA ALA A 152 -35.68 -15.88 6.90
C ALA A 152 -34.88 -17.11 6.47
N TYR A 153 -33.87 -17.46 7.27
CA TYR A 153 -33.03 -18.63 7.05
C TYR A 153 -33.85 -19.93 7.15
N GLU A 154 -34.67 -20.08 8.21
CA GLU A 154 -35.55 -21.25 8.35
C GLU A 154 -36.64 -21.30 7.27
N TRP A 155 -37.13 -20.14 6.84
CA TRP A 155 -38.08 -20.09 5.73
C TRP A 155 -37.47 -20.58 4.41
N ALA A 156 -36.20 -20.26 4.15
CA ALA A 156 -35.49 -20.79 2.99
C ALA A 156 -35.38 -22.32 3.05
N LEU A 157 -35.00 -22.88 4.20
CA LEU A 157 -34.86 -24.33 4.38
C LEU A 157 -36.19 -25.11 4.28
N THR A 158 -37.31 -24.48 4.61
CA THR A 158 -38.63 -25.13 4.59
C THR A 158 -39.39 -24.91 3.28
N SER A 159 -38.96 -23.99 2.42
CA SER A 159 -39.64 -23.66 1.17
C SER A 159 -38.68 -23.64 -0.02
N PRO A 160 -38.84 -24.56 -1.01
CA PRO A 160 -38.01 -24.58 -2.22
C PRO A 160 -38.07 -23.27 -3.01
N TRP A 161 -39.20 -22.55 -2.96
CA TRP A 161 -39.32 -21.25 -3.61
C TRP A 161 -38.49 -20.18 -2.89
N ALA A 162 -38.52 -20.16 -1.55
CA ALA A 162 -37.74 -19.22 -0.75
C ALA A 162 -36.24 -19.48 -0.91
N HIS A 163 -35.81 -20.74 -0.87
CA HIS A 163 -34.42 -21.13 -1.12
C HIS A 163 -33.92 -20.68 -2.51
N ASN A 164 -34.71 -20.91 -3.57
CA ASN A 164 -34.36 -20.44 -4.91
C ASN A 164 -34.34 -18.90 -5.02
N PHE A 165 -35.23 -18.22 -4.31
CA PHE A 165 -35.27 -16.76 -4.27
C PHE A 165 -34.06 -16.19 -3.50
N GLU A 166 -33.64 -16.84 -2.42
CA GLU A 166 -32.40 -16.56 -1.69
C GLU A 166 -31.18 -16.68 -2.60
N HIS A 167 -31.02 -17.81 -3.30
CA HIS A 167 -29.95 -18.03 -4.27
C HIS A 167 -29.91 -16.93 -5.34
N LEU A 168 -31.07 -16.54 -5.87
CA LEU A 168 -31.17 -15.45 -6.83
C LEU A 168 -30.75 -14.11 -6.23
N CYS A 169 -31.12 -13.82 -4.99
CA CYS A 169 -30.71 -12.62 -4.28
C CYS A 169 -29.19 -12.57 -4.08
N PHE A 170 -28.59 -13.65 -3.60
CA PHE A 170 -27.14 -13.75 -3.40
C PHE A 170 -26.35 -13.58 -4.69
N LEU A 171 -26.74 -14.30 -5.75
CA LEU A 171 -26.08 -14.20 -7.04
C LEU A 171 -26.22 -12.78 -7.63
N SER A 172 -27.42 -12.20 -7.58
CA SER A 172 -27.69 -10.88 -8.16
C SER A 172 -26.95 -9.76 -7.44
N ALA A 173 -27.01 -9.74 -6.10
CA ALA A 173 -26.30 -8.73 -5.30
C ALA A 173 -24.78 -8.85 -5.48
N SER A 174 -24.26 -10.08 -5.54
CA SER A 174 -22.83 -10.32 -5.74
C SER A 174 -22.38 -9.98 -7.16
N LEU A 175 -23.18 -10.23 -8.19
CA LEU A 175 -22.91 -9.75 -9.55
C LEU A 175 -22.81 -8.21 -9.59
N LEU A 176 -23.66 -7.48 -8.87
CA LEU A 176 -23.55 -6.01 -8.79
C LEU A 176 -22.27 -5.55 -8.10
N LEU A 177 -21.92 -6.15 -6.96
CA LEU A 177 -20.68 -5.84 -6.23
C LEU A 177 -19.44 -6.10 -7.11
N TRP A 178 -19.33 -7.31 -7.65
CA TRP A 178 -18.18 -7.72 -8.47
C TRP A 178 -18.08 -6.97 -9.80
N PHE A 179 -19.20 -6.53 -10.38
CA PHE A 179 -19.19 -5.63 -11.53
C PHE A 179 -18.43 -4.33 -11.24
N ARG A 180 -18.55 -3.78 -10.03
CA ARG A 180 -17.86 -2.55 -9.61
C ARG A 180 -16.45 -2.78 -9.11
N ILE A 181 -16.18 -3.94 -8.53
CA ILE A 181 -14.80 -4.34 -8.19
C ILE A 181 -13.97 -4.50 -9.47
N LEU A 182 -14.48 -5.19 -10.49
CA LEU A 182 -13.73 -5.54 -11.70
C LEU A 182 -13.81 -4.49 -12.82
N GLU A 183 -14.91 -3.77 -12.95
CA GLU A 183 -15.20 -2.84 -14.07
C GLU A 183 -14.88 -3.48 -15.44
N PRO A 184 -15.58 -4.56 -15.83
CA PRO A 184 -15.31 -5.26 -17.07
C PRO A 184 -15.59 -4.37 -18.29
N TRP A 185 -14.81 -4.58 -19.36
CA TRP A 185 -15.00 -3.88 -20.63
C TRP A 185 -16.40 -4.17 -21.19
N PRO A 186 -17.13 -3.19 -21.74
CA PRO A 186 -16.69 -1.87 -22.24
C PRO A 186 -16.80 -0.73 -21.23
N THR A 187 -17.07 -1.03 -19.96
CA THR A 187 -17.20 0.01 -18.91
C THR A 187 -15.95 0.88 -18.91
N ARG A 188 -16.11 2.18 -19.17
CA ARG A 188 -15.00 3.13 -19.00
C ARG A 188 -14.65 3.14 -17.52
N ARG A 189 -13.37 2.94 -17.19
CA ARG A 189 -12.84 3.08 -15.83
C ARG A 189 -13.09 4.52 -15.38
N SER A 190 -14.23 4.74 -14.73
CA SER A 190 -14.74 6.09 -14.43
C SER A 190 -14.30 6.56 -13.05
N ARG A 191 -13.93 5.62 -12.16
CA ARG A 191 -13.48 5.90 -10.81
C ARG A 191 -12.00 5.62 -10.64
N GLY A 192 -11.37 6.40 -9.77
CA GLY A 192 -10.01 6.14 -9.35
C GLY A 192 -9.99 4.84 -8.57
N PHE A 193 -9.22 3.85 -9.04
CA PHE A 193 -8.34 3.04 -8.20
C PHE A 193 -8.81 2.90 -6.75
N GLY A 194 -8.33 3.80 -5.88
CA GLY A 194 -8.58 3.77 -4.44
C GLY A 194 -10.02 3.48 -4.03
N SER A 195 -11.04 3.98 -4.75
CA SER A 195 -12.44 3.65 -4.43
C SER A 195 -12.78 2.17 -4.61
N ARG A 196 -12.17 1.49 -5.58
CA ARG A 196 -12.32 0.04 -5.82
C ARG A 196 -11.62 -0.78 -4.74
N LEU A 197 -10.45 -0.32 -4.29
CA LEU A 197 -9.74 -0.97 -3.19
C LEU A 197 -10.50 -0.84 -1.87
N LEU A 198 -11.03 0.36 -1.60
CA LEU A 198 -11.90 0.62 -0.45
C LEU A 198 -13.16 -0.24 -0.50
N LEU A 199 -13.76 -0.40 -1.69
CA LEU A 199 -14.92 -1.26 -1.88
C LEU A 199 -14.60 -2.74 -1.52
N VAL A 200 -13.48 -3.27 -2.00
CA VAL A 200 -13.04 -4.64 -1.68
C VAL A 200 -12.70 -4.76 -0.20
N ALA A 201 -11.99 -3.79 0.38
CA ALA A 201 -11.63 -3.79 1.79
C ALA A 201 -12.85 -3.74 2.71
N ALA A 202 -13.86 -2.93 2.37
CA ALA A 202 -15.11 -2.85 3.13
C ALA A 202 -15.90 -4.16 3.06
N ALA A 203 -16.00 -4.77 1.87
CA ALA A 203 -16.64 -6.08 1.71
C ALA A 203 -15.91 -7.18 2.49
N ALA A 204 -14.57 -7.21 2.43
CA ALA A 204 -13.76 -8.16 3.17
C ALA A 204 -13.87 -7.98 4.68
N LEU A 205 -13.84 -6.73 5.18
CA LEU A 205 -14.00 -6.41 6.60
C LEU A 205 -15.37 -6.86 7.12
N PHE A 206 -16.44 -6.52 6.39
CA PHE A 206 -17.79 -6.99 6.72
C PHE A 206 -17.83 -8.52 6.79
N ASN A 207 -17.31 -9.22 5.77
CA ASN A 207 -17.30 -10.68 5.73
C ASN A 207 -16.54 -11.28 6.92
N SER A 208 -15.38 -10.74 7.28
CA SER A 208 -14.60 -11.20 8.43
C SER A 208 -15.37 -11.04 9.75
N ILE A 209 -15.95 -9.86 10.01
CA ILE A 209 -16.74 -9.62 11.22
C ILE A 209 -17.95 -10.56 11.26
N PHE A 210 -18.65 -10.68 10.13
CA PHE A 210 -19.83 -11.52 9.99
C PHE A 210 -19.49 -12.99 10.24
N SER A 211 -18.41 -13.51 9.64
CA SER A 211 -18.00 -14.91 9.75
C SER A 211 -17.47 -15.26 11.15
N ALA A 212 -16.79 -14.31 11.81
CA ALA A 212 -16.33 -14.46 13.18
C ALA A 212 -17.50 -14.68 14.16
N GLY A 213 -18.65 -14.03 13.93
CA GLY A 213 -19.86 -14.23 14.72
C GLY A 213 -20.34 -15.68 14.72
N PHE A 214 -20.22 -16.40 13.60
CA PHE A 214 -20.55 -17.82 13.51
C PHE A 214 -19.43 -18.70 14.08
N ALA A 215 -18.17 -18.39 13.75
CA ALA A 215 -17.01 -19.21 14.14
C ALA A 215 -16.80 -19.28 15.66
N PHE A 216 -17.14 -18.19 16.36
CA PHE A 216 -16.97 -18.06 17.81
C PHE A 216 -18.30 -18.08 18.58
N SER A 217 -19.41 -18.45 17.94
CA SER A 217 -20.68 -18.60 18.65
C SER A 217 -20.58 -19.77 19.64
N GLU A 218 -21.18 -19.60 20.82
CA GLU A 218 -21.31 -20.67 21.82
C GLU A 218 -22.66 -21.38 21.74
N THR A 219 -23.61 -20.84 20.97
CA THR A 219 -24.96 -21.38 20.80
C THR A 219 -25.31 -21.65 19.33
N PRO A 220 -26.12 -22.68 19.03
CA PRO A 220 -26.64 -22.89 17.68
C PRO A 220 -27.57 -21.74 17.30
N LEU A 221 -27.30 -21.08 16.17
CA LEU A 221 -28.07 -19.94 15.69
C LEU A 221 -29.32 -20.35 14.91
N TYR A 222 -29.31 -21.56 14.34
CA TYR A 222 -30.41 -22.11 13.55
C TYR A 222 -30.85 -23.48 14.12
N PRO A 223 -31.94 -23.52 14.91
CA PRO A 223 -32.47 -24.75 15.50
C PRO A 223 -32.76 -25.88 14.50
N PHE A 224 -33.10 -25.56 13.25
CA PHE A 224 -33.39 -26.54 12.20
C PHE A 224 -32.35 -27.67 12.09
N TYR A 225 -31.05 -27.35 12.19
CA TYR A 225 -29.98 -28.34 12.09
C TYR A 225 -29.86 -29.28 13.29
N ALA A 226 -30.53 -28.98 14.41
CA ALA A 226 -30.65 -29.89 15.53
C ALA A 226 -31.74 -30.96 15.31
N GLU A 227 -32.69 -30.71 14.40
CA GLU A 227 -33.81 -31.61 14.12
C GLU A 227 -33.55 -32.53 12.93
N VAL A 228 -32.68 -32.14 11.99
CA VAL A 228 -32.37 -32.94 10.80
C VAL A 228 -31.22 -33.94 11.04
N PRO A 229 -31.25 -35.13 10.39
CA PRO A 229 -30.20 -36.13 10.54
C PRO A 229 -28.85 -35.66 9.98
N ASN A 230 -27.84 -35.54 10.82
CA ASN A 230 -26.48 -35.22 10.39
C ASN A 230 -25.78 -36.48 9.80
N PRO A 231 -25.40 -36.48 8.50
CA PRO A 231 -24.82 -37.65 7.84
C PRO A 231 -23.40 -38.01 8.31
N TRP A 232 -22.70 -37.10 8.98
CA TRP A 232 -21.34 -37.29 9.47
C TRP A 232 -21.24 -37.34 10.99
N SER A 233 -22.40 -37.36 11.68
CA SER A 233 -22.48 -37.37 13.15
C SER A 233 -21.68 -36.23 13.82
N VAL A 234 -21.49 -35.12 13.11
CA VAL A 234 -20.86 -33.91 13.65
C VAL A 234 -21.89 -33.17 14.50
N SER A 235 -21.47 -32.59 15.62
CA SER A 235 -22.38 -31.79 16.44
C SER A 235 -22.79 -30.51 15.69
N VAL A 236 -24.01 -30.04 15.92
CA VAL A 236 -24.53 -28.80 15.28
C VAL A 236 -23.59 -27.62 15.52
N MET A 237 -23.03 -27.50 16.73
CA MET A 237 -22.05 -26.47 17.07
C MET A 237 -20.75 -26.60 16.28
N ALA A 238 -20.21 -27.81 16.16
CA ALA A 238 -18.97 -28.01 15.41
C ALA A 238 -19.17 -27.71 13.92
N ASP A 239 -20.33 -28.08 13.35
CA ASP A 239 -20.69 -27.77 11.96
C ASP A 239 -20.85 -26.24 11.75
N GLN A 240 -21.52 -25.55 12.67
CA GLN A 240 -21.66 -24.09 12.65
C GLN A 240 -20.32 -23.35 12.73
N ASN A 241 -19.47 -23.73 13.68
CA ASN A 241 -18.18 -23.08 13.89
C ASN A 241 -17.25 -23.35 12.69
N ALA A 242 -17.28 -24.55 12.13
CA ALA A 242 -16.56 -24.89 10.91
C ALA A 242 -17.05 -24.07 9.70
N ALA A 243 -18.36 -23.88 9.56
CA ALA A 243 -18.92 -23.03 8.52
C ALA A 243 -18.49 -21.56 8.66
N GLY A 244 -18.52 -21.01 9.88
CA GLY A 244 -18.01 -19.67 10.16
C GLY A 244 -16.52 -19.53 9.81
N ALA A 245 -15.69 -20.51 10.19
CA ALA A 245 -14.27 -20.53 9.84
C ALA A 245 -14.05 -20.64 8.32
N PHE A 246 -14.85 -21.48 7.63
CA PHE A 246 -14.82 -21.63 6.18
C PHE A 246 -15.18 -20.31 5.48
N MET A 247 -16.29 -19.66 5.86
CA MET A 247 -16.71 -18.38 5.30
C MET A 247 -15.62 -17.31 5.47
N TRP A 248 -14.91 -17.31 6.60
CA TRP A 248 -13.81 -16.39 6.82
C TRP A 248 -12.65 -16.64 5.84
N ILE A 249 -12.13 -17.87 5.80
CA ILE A 249 -10.92 -18.18 5.02
C ILE A 249 -11.24 -18.20 3.52
N ALA A 250 -12.27 -18.94 3.12
CA ALA A 250 -12.60 -19.17 1.72
C ALA A 250 -13.05 -17.87 1.03
N ALA A 251 -13.88 -17.04 1.68
CA ALA A 251 -14.32 -15.76 1.08
C ALA A 251 -13.20 -14.71 0.98
N SER A 252 -12.17 -14.83 1.82
CA SER A 252 -11.00 -13.96 1.73
C SER A 252 -10.19 -14.19 0.45
N LEU A 253 -10.16 -15.42 -0.10
CA LEU A 253 -9.32 -15.75 -1.25
C LEU A 253 -9.68 -14.94 -2.52
N PRO A 254 -10.95 -14.88 -2.98
CA PRO A 254 -11.31 -14.04 -4.14
C PRO A 254 -11.07 -12.56 -3.90
N MET A 255 -11.30 -12.06 -2.68
CA MET A 255 -11.06 -10.66 -2.32
C MET A 255 -9.57 -10.31 -2.37
N ILE A 256 -8.69 -11.17 -1.84
CA ILE A 256 -7.24 -11.03 -1.94
C ILE A 256 -6.81 -11.04 -3.41
N ALA A 257 -7.33 -11.98 -4.21
CA ALA A 257 -7.05 -12.04 -5.65
C ALA A 257 -7.49 -10.75 -6.36
N ALA A 258 -8.62 -10.15 -5.97
CA ALA A 258 -9.09 -8.87 -6.48
C ALA A 258 -8.14 -7.73 -6.08
N VAL A 259 -7.72 -7.63 -4.80
CA VAL A 259 -6.75 -6.64 -4.33
C VAL A 259 -5.44 -6.73 -5.12
N VAL A 260 -4.91 -7.95 -5.30
CA VAL A 260 -3.68 -8.19 -6.07
C VAL A 260 -3.87 -7.78 -7.53
N GLY A 261 -4.93 -8.26 -8.19
CA GLY A 261 -5.22 -7.94 -9.59
C GLY A 261 -5.42 -6.45 -9.84
N LEU A 262 -6.12 -5.77 -8.93
CA LEU A 262 -6.28 -4.32 -8.94
C LEU A 262 -4.91 -3.65 -8.82
N THR A 263 -4.14 -3.96 -7.77
CA THR A 263 -2.80 -3.40 -7.51
C THR A 263 -1.88 -3.54 -8.71
N LEU A 264 -1.85 -4.73 -9.32
CA LEU A 264 -1.11 -4.97 -10.55
C LEU A 264 -1.58 -4.09 -11.69
N ALA A 265 -2.90 -3.94 -11.90
CA ALA A 265 -3.46 -3.09 -12.94
C ALA A 265 -3.19 -1.60 -12.72
N GLY A 266 -3.18 -1.12 -11.47
CA GLY A 266 -2.85 0.26 -11.11
C GLY A 266 -1.37 0.58 -11.33
N LEU A 267 -0.49 -0.30 -10.85
CA LEU A 267 0.96 -0.19 -11.05
C LEU A 267 1.33 -0.30 -12.54
N SER A 268 0.64 -1.16 -13.29
CA SER A 268 0.85 -1.37 -14.74
C SER A 268 0.09 -0.39 -15.63
N GLY A 269 -0.62 0.58 -15.03
CA GLY A 269 -1.38 1.62 -15.75
C GLY A 269 -0.53 2.24 -16.86
N PRO A 270 -1.16 2.71 -17.96
CA PRO A 270 -0.54 2.83 -19.28
C PRO A 270 0.91 3.25 -19.16
N ARG A 271 1.82 2.41 -19.70
CA ARG A 271 3.23 2.76 -19.91
C ARG A 271 3.22 4.23 -20.28
N LEU A 272 4.07 5.04 -19.65
CA LEU A 272 4.32 6.40 -20.09
C LEU A 272 4.73 6.29 -21.57
N ARG A 273 3.74 6.28 -22.47
CA ARG A 273 3.95 6.21 -23.91
C ARG A 273 4.74 7.49 -24.20
N PRO A 274 5.73 7.44 -25.10
CA PRO A 274 6.20 8.67 -25.73
C PRO A 274 4.95 9.47 -26.10
N LEU A 275 4.86 10.70 -25.61
CA LEU A 275 3.72 11.55 -25.87
C LEU A 275 3.72 11.85 -27.35
N ASN A 276 3.07 10.99 -28.13
CA ASN A 276 2.65 11.36 -29.46
C ASN A 276 1.42 12.24 -29.27
N PRO A 277 1.48 13.49 -29.75
CA PRO A 277 0.39 14.44 -29.61
C PRO A 277 -0.79 13.92 -30.43
N ALA A 278 -1.86 13.51 -29.75
CA ALA A 278 -3.17 13.50 -30.38
C ALA A 278 -3.77 14.88 -30.11
N PRO A 279 -4.16 15.65 -31.14
CA PRO A 279 -4.70 16.98 -30.96
C PRO A 279 -6.04 16.87 -30.25
N THR A 280 -6.04 17.05 -28.93
CA THR A 280 -7.28 17.24 -28.18
C THR A 280 -7.53 18.74 -28.08
N ARG A 281 -8.59 19.19 -28.75
CA ARG A 281 -9.06 20.58 -28.82
C ARG A 281 -9.65 21.09 -27.49
N ASP A 282 -9.72 20.24 -26.48
CA ASP A 282 -10.22 20.63 -25.17
C ASP A 282 -9.09 21.32 -24.39
N LYS A 283 -9.21 22.64 -24.23
CA LYS A 283 -8.45 23.37 -23.21
C LYS A 283 -8.59 22.58 -21.91
N PRO A 284 -7.49 22.17 -21.24
CA PRO A 284 -7.61 21.57 -19.91
C PRO A 284 -8.26 22.60 -19.00
N THR A 285 -9.57 22.46 -18.81
CA THR A 285 -10.33 23.18 -17.81
C THR A 285 -9.63 22.92 -16.50
N ARG A 286 -9.26 23.99 -15.78
CA ARG A 286 -8.73 23.94 -14.42
C ARG A 286 -9.36 22.75 -13.70
N ALA A 287 -8.59 21.70 -13.42
CA ALA A 287 -8.86 20.99 -12.19
C ALA A 287 -8.62 22.06 -11.13
N PRO A 288 -9.65 22.54 -10.42
CA PRO A 288 -9.43 23.60 -9.45
C PRO A 288 -8.34 23.12 -8.50
N LEU A 289 -7.52 24.05 -8.01
CA LEU A 289 -6.72 23.88 -6.79
C LEU A 289 -7.60 23.59 -5.55
N GLY A 290 -8.76 22.95 -5.70
CA GLY A 290 -9.83 22.80 -4.72
C GLY A 290 -9.60 21.73 -3.66
N GLN A 291 -8.48 21.00 -3.66
CA GLN A 291 -8.12 20.08 -2.57
C GLN A 291 -6.64 20.20 -2.15
N GLY A 292 -5.99 21.34 -2.42
CA GLY A 292 -4.59 21.58 -2.08
C GLY A 292 -4.13 23.04 -2.03
N ALA A 293 -5.06 24.02 -2.15
CA ALA A 293 -4.75 25.46 -2.12
C ALA A 293 -3.91 25.91 -0.91
N TRP A 294 -4.04 25.21 0.21
CA TRP A 294 -3.34 25.45 1.46
C TRP A 294 -1.87 25.00 1.37
N ILE A 295 -1.59 23.76 0.93
CA ILE A 295 -0.21 23.24 0.71
C ILE A 295 0.55 24.10 -0.32
N GLY A 296 -0.16 24.73 -1.25
CA GLY A 296 0.39 25.67 -2.23
C GLY A 296 0.73 27.06 -1.71
N SER A 297 0.34 27.45 -0.50
CA SER A 297 0.61 28.79 0.04
C SER A 297 2.04 28.92 0.55
N ARG A 298 2.79 29.90 0.04
CA ARG A 298 4.15 30.18 0.53
C ARG A 298 4.16 30.76 1.92
N LYS A 299 3.17 31.58 2.27
CA LYS A 299 3.05 32.16 3.61
C LYS A 299 2.83 31.06 4.63
N MET A 300 1.89 30.14 4.36
CA MET A 300 1.62 29.00 5.23
C MET A 300 2.85 28.08 5.36
N ARG A 301 3.50 27.71 4.24
CA ARG A 301 4.74 26.91 4.27
C ARG A 301 5.81 27.56 5.15
N ARG A 302 6.06 28.86 4.97
CA ARG A 302 7.04 29.60 5.79
C ARG A 302 6.60 29.69 7.25
N GLY A 303 5.31 29.87 7.53
CA GLY A 303 4.76 29.86 8.89
C GLY A 303 5.04 28.54 9.60
N ILE A 304 4.77 27.40 8.95
CA ILE A 304 5.08 26.07 9.49
C ILE A 304 6.59 25.90 9.68
N GLN A 305 7.42 26.35 8.74
CA GLN A 305 8.88 26.29 8.88
C GLN A 305 9.37 27.06 10.11
N TRP A 306 8.87 28.27 10.35
CA TRP A 306 9.22 29.08 11.52
C TRP A 306 8.72 28.44 12.82
N LEU A 307 7.51 27.89 12.83
CA LEU A 307 6.99 27.14 13.97
C LEU A 307 7.88 25.93 14.30
N LEU A 308 8.25 25.13 13.31
CA LEU A 308 9.13 23.97 13.49
C LEU A 308 10.56 24.37 13.89
N ALA A 309 11.04 25.52 13.41
CA ALA A 309 12.33 26.06 13.84
C ALA A 309 12.30 26.55 15.30
N GLY A 310 11.21 27.18 15.72
CA GLY A 310 10.98 27.53 17.12
C GLY A 310 10.90 26.29 18.01
N LEU A 311 10.17 25.25 17.59
CA LEU A 311 10.12 23.98 18.31
C LEU A 311 11.50 23.31 18.40
N ALA A 312 12.27 23.31 17.30
CA ALA A 312 13.63 22.79 17.31
C ALA A 312 14.55 23.59 18.24
N LEU A 313 14.37 24.91 18.34
CA LEU A 313 15.10 25.75 19.28
C LEU A 313 14.75 25.39 20.72
N VAL A 314 13.46 25.21 21.05
CA VAL A 314 13.04 24.76 22.39
C VAL A 314 13.68 23.42 22.74
N VAL A 315 13.66 22.46 21.82
CA VAL A 315 14.33 21.16 22.00
C VAL A 315 15.83 21.31 22.23
N VAL A 316 16.51 22.18 21.48
CA VAL A 316 17.95 22.43 21.65
C VAL A 316 18.24 23.07 23.00
N LEU A 317 17.46 24.08 23.40
CA LEU A 317 17.63 24.75 24.69
C LEU A 317 17.42 23.78 25.85
N ASP A 318 16.35 22.99 25.82
CA ASP A 318 16.07 21.99 26.84
C ASP A 318 17.09 20.84 26.86
N GLY A 319 17.64 20.47 25.71
CA GLY A 319 18.70 19.46 25.65
C GLY A 319 20.07 19.96 26.17
N LEU A 320 20.35 21.26 26.09
CA LEU A 320 21.61 21.86 26.55
C LEU A 320 21.56 22.35 28.00
N LEU A 321 20.42 22.92 28.41
CA LEU A 321 20.25 23.59 29.71
C LEU A 321 19.38 22.78 30.67
N GLY A 322 18.55 21.87 30.16
CA GLY A 322 17.68 21.04 30.97
C GLY A 322 18.44 19.94 31.70
N PRO A 323 17.77 19.27 32.66
CA PRO A 323 18.37 18.22 33.45
C PRO A 323 18.79 17.02 32.59
N SER A 324 19.89 16.39 32.98
CA SER A 324 20.39 15.14 32.39
C SER A 324 19.61 13.92 32.93
N VAL A 325 18.29 13.96 32.80
CA VAL A 325 17.33 12.92 33.20
C VAL A 325 17.08 11.95 32.03
N PRO A 326 16.48 10.77 32.29
CA PRO A 326 16.10 9.81 31.25
C PRO A 326 15.29 10.44 30.12
N SER A 327 15.41 9.89 28.91
CA SER A 327 14.79 10.39 27.68
C SER A 327 13.30 10.74 27.75
N SER A 328 12.54 10.10 28.63
CA SER A 328 11.10 10.35 28.80
C SER A 328 10.76 11.70 29.45
N GLU A 329 11.73 12.33 30.12
CA GLU A 329 11.50 13.57 30.88
C GLU A 329 12.00 14.81 30.14
N ASN A 330 12.85 14.64 29.13
CA ASN A 330 13.44 15.73 28.36
C ASN A 330 12.81 15.86 26.96
N LEU A 331 12.51 17.08 26.51
CA LEU A 331 11.91 17.31 25.19
C LEU A 331 12.81 16.84 24.05
N ALA A 332 14.13 16.85 24.24
CA ALA A 332 15.10 16.32 23.27
C ALA A 332 15.08 14.79 23.17
N GLY A 333 14.71 14.08 24.24
CA GLY A 333 14.49 12.64 24.20
C GLY A 333 13.13 12.27 23.59
N VAL A 334 12.08 13.05 23.89
CA VAL A 334 10.71 12.73 23.48
C VAL A 334 10.36 13.20 22.06
N LEU A 335 10.51 14.50 21.75
CA LEU A 335 9.92 15.08 20.53
C LEU A 335 10.59 14.58 19.24
N PRO A 336 11.92 14.59 19.08
CA PRO A 336 12.57 14.13 17.85
C PRO A 336 12.43 12.62 17.62
N TRP A 337 12.47 11.83 18.69
CA TRP A 337 12.60 10.37 18.59
C TRP A 337 11.26 9.65 18.58
N THR A 338 10.26 10.13 19.34
CA THR A 338 8.91 9.53 19.41
C THR A 338 7.96 10.18 18.41
N TYR A 339 7.84 11.51 18.44
CA TYR A 339 6.83 12.24 17.66
C TYR A 339 7.28 12.46 16.23
N TRP A 340 8.44 13.10 16.05
CA TRP A 340 8.90 13.52 14.73
C TRP A 340 9.12 12.32 13.80
N ARG A 341 9.76 11.23 14.29
CA ARG A 341 9.97 10.00 13.49
C ARG A 341 8.65 9.34 13.08
N GLY A 342 7.74 9.11 14.03
CA GLY A 342 6.44 8.49 13.75
C GLY A 342 5.58 9.33 12.82
N MET A 343 5.39 10.61 13.14
CA MET A 343 4.60 11.54 12.32
C MET A 343 5.19 11.69 10.91
N THR A 344 6.52 11.65 10.78
CA THR A 344 7.22 11.66 9.49
C THR A 344 6.76 10.53 8.58
N LEU A 345 6.72 9.29 9.09
CA LEU A 345 6.31 8.15 8.28
C LEU A 345 4.83 8.18 7.94
N VAL A 346 3.98 8.59 8.88
CA VAL A 346 2.54 8.76 8.64
C VAL A 346 2.31 9.81 7.55
N ALA A 347 2.98 10.97 7.62
CA ALA A 347 2.86 11.98 6.58
C ALA A 347 3.48 11.53 5.25
N LEU A 348 4.54 10.73 5.24
CA LEU A 348 5.07 10.14 4.00
C LEU A 348 4.03 9.27 3.31
N ALA A 349 3.32 8.43 4.08
CA ALA A 349 2.28 7.55 3.57
C ALA A 349 1.07 8.34 3.01
N LEU A 350 0.69 9.44 3.67
CA LEU A 350 -0.54 10.19 3.35
C LEU A 350 -0.31 11.41 2.43
N LEU A 351 0.77 12.15 2.67
CA LEU A 351 1.06 13.49 2.12
C LEU A 351 2.36 13.54 1.30
N GLY A 352 3.13 12.45 1.23
CA GLY A 352 4.40 12.39 0.52
C GLY A 352 5.50 13.21 1.20
N ASN A 353 6.32 13.91 0.42
CA ASN A 353 7.48 14.68 0.92
C ASN A 353 7.10 16.01 1.62
N PHE A 354 5.99 16.03 2.36
CA PHE A 354 5.50 17.20 3.09
C PHE A 354 6.55 17.74 4.06
N PHE A 355 7.21 16.87 4.83
CA PHE A 355 8.27 17.28 5.77
C PHE A 355 9.46 17.93 5.08
N CYS A 356 9.85 17.47 3.89
CA CYS A 356 10.88 18.16 3.09
C CYS A 356 10.42 19.54 2.63
N ALA A 357 9.12 19.73 2.37
CA ALA A 357 8.55 21.01 1.95
C ALA A 357 8.52 22.04 3.09
N VAL A 358 8.27 21.60 4.33
CA VAL A 358 8.21 22.45 5.53
C VAL A 358 9.45 22.33 6.43
N CYS A 359 10.54 21.77 5.92
CA CYS A 359 11.75 21.53 6.70
C CYS A 359 12.34 22.84 7.27
N PRO A 360 12.55 22.95 8.59
CA PRO A 360 13.06 24.17 9.22
C PRO A 360 14.51 24.45 8.85
N PHE A 361 15.33 23.41 8.59
CA PHE A 361 16.73 23.57 8.17
C PHE A 361 16.86 24.41 6.89
N THR A 362 15.86 24.36 6.00
CA THR A 362 15.90 25.12 4.74
C THR A 362 15.58 26.62 4.90
N LEU A 363 15.21 27.10 6.08
CA LEU A 363 15.06 28.54 6.36
C LEU A 363 16.39 29.28 6.24
N SER A 364 17.48 28.64 6.67
CA SER A 364 18.82 29.23 6.64
C SER A 364 19.34 29.45 5.22
N ARG A 365 18.81 28.73 4.22
CA ARG A 365 19.26 28.77 2.81
C ARG A 365 19.32 30.16 2.20
N ASN A 366 18.36 31.03 2.49
CA ASN A 366 18.34 32.39 1.92
C ASN A 366 19.36 33.29 2.61
N LEU A 367 19.50 33.14 3.93
CA LEU A 367 20.49 33.86 4.71
C LEU A 367 21.91 33.43 4.32
N SER A 368 22.17 32.13 4.27
CA SER A 368 23.48 31.59 3.91
C SER A 368 23.87 31.94 2.48
N ALA A 369 22.93 31.94 1.53
CA ALA A 369 23.21 32.38 0.16
C ALA A 369 23.58 33.88 0.08
N ARG A 370 22.96 34.73 0.91
CA ARG A 370 23.30 36.17 0.98
C ARG A 370 24.67 36.39 1.63
N LEU A 371 25.00 35.62 2.66
CA LEU A 371 26.25 35.78 3.42
C LEU A 371 27.46 35.16 2.72
N LEU A 372 27.30 34.01 2.07
CA LEU A 372 28.39 33.21 1.52
C LEU A 372 28.46 33.22 -0.02
N GLY A 373 27.41 33.65 -0.73
CA GLY A 373 27.45 33.93 -2.17
C GLY A 373 27.50 32.72 -3.13
N ARG A 374 27.55 31.48 -2.62
CA ARG A 374 27.65 30.22 -3.40
C ARG A 374 28.80 30.17 -4.42
N PRO A 375 30.05 30.39 -3.99
CA PRO A 375 31.20 30.49 -4.89
C PRO A 375 31.56 29.15 -5.56
N PHE A 376 31.17 28.01 -4.98
CA PHE A 376 31.66 26.71 -5.41
C PHE A 376 30.62 25.90 -6.17
N ARG A 377 31.09 25.03 -7.08
CA ARG A 377 30.28 23.98 -7.71
C ARG A 377 30.40 22.70 -6.91
N TRP A 378 29.31 21.93 -6.82
CA TRP A 378 29.38 20.62 -6.16
C TRP A 378 30.31 19.66 -6.92
N PRO A 379 31.30 19.05 -6.26
CA PRO A 379 32.30 18.19 -6.90
C PRO A 379 31.67 17.04 -7.69
N GLY A 380 32.18 16.78 -8.89
CA GLY A 380 31.63 15.75 -9.79
C GLY A 380 31.60 14.36 -9.18
N TRP A 381 32.65 13.97 -8.45
CA TRP A 381 32.77 12.68 -7.77
C TRP A 381 31.80 12.50 -6.59
N LEU A 382 31.20 13.59 -6.08
CA LEU A 382 30.14 13.58 -5.06
C LEU A 382 28.73 13.69 -5.66
N ARG A 383 28.56 13.73 -6.98
CA ARG A 383 27.23 13.80 -7.64
C ARG A 383 26.52 12.44 -7.67
N ASN A 384 26.54 11.73 -6.55
CA ASN A 384 25.93 10.42 -6.34
C ASN A 384 25.39 10.33 -4.90
N ARG A 385 24.79 9.20 -4.55
CA ARG A 385 24.14 8.97 -3.24
C ARG A 385 25.04 8.26 -2.22
N TRP A 386 26.29 7.95 -2.56
CA TRP A 386 27.20 7.22 -1.67
C TRP A 386 27.47 7.99 -0.38
N LEU A 387 27.70 9.30 -0.47
CA LEU A 387 27.89 10.15 0.72
C LEU A 387 26.69 10.05 1.66
N SER A 388 25.46 10.18 1.13
CA SER A 388 24.25 10.04 1.93
C SER A 388 24.04 8.63 2.48
N ALA A 389 24.43 7.58 1.75
CA ALA A 389 24.35 6.21 2.23
C ALA A 389 25.29 5.98 3.43
N VAL A 390 26.52 6.48 3.35
CA VAL A 390 27.48 6.45 4.47
C VAL A 390 26.95 7.27 5.65
N LEU A 391 26.45 8.48 5.41
CA LEU A 391 25.88 9.32 6.48
C LEU A 391 24.65 8.67 7.14
N PHE A 392 23.84 7.93 6.39
CA PHE A 392 22.71 7.19 6.96
C PHE A 392 23.17 5.98 7.79
N LEU A 393 24.18 5.24 7.33
CA LEU A 393 24.79 4.16 8.11
C LEU A 393 25.39 4.71 9.40
N LEU A 394 26.15 5.81 9.32
CA LEU A 394 26.70 6.49 10.49
C LEU A 394 25.61 7.00 11.42
N TYR A 395 24.48 7.47 10.88
CA TYR A 395 23.33 7.86 11.70
C TYR A 395 22.76 6.66 12.47
N LEU A 396 22.49 5.51 11.82
CA LEU A 396 21.98 4.33 12.53
C LEU A 396 23.00 3.79 13.54
N TRP A 397 24.28 3.80 13.18
CA TRP A 397 25.37 3.38 14.07
C TRP A 397 25.48 4.28 15.29
N SER A 398 25.56 5.60 15.08
CA SER A 398 25.68 6.58 16.17
C SER A 398 24.44 6.62 17.06
N TYR A 399 23.26 6.46 16.47
CA TYR A 399 21.99 6.36 17.20
C TYR A 399 22.03 5.27 18.28
N GLU A 400 22.56 4.08 17.94
CA GLU A 400 22.67 2.96 18.87
C GLU A 400 23.88 3.09 19.81
N VAL A 401 25.07 3.36 19.28
CA VAL A 401 26.33 3.29 20.06
C VAL A 401 26.48 4.44 21.07
N PHE A 402 25.94 5.61 20.73
CA PHE A 402 25.97 6.78 21.60
C PHE A 402 24.65 7.02 22.32
N GLU A 403 23.66 6.14 22.15
CA GLU A 403 22.33 6.27 22.77
C GLU A 403 21.77 7.68 22.57
N LEU A 404 21.81 8.19 21.33
CA LEU A 404 21.46 9.61 21.06
C LEU A 404 20.07 9.96 21.59
N TRP A 405 19.17 8.98 21.59
CA TRP A 405 17.82 9.09 22.13
C TRP A 405 17.77 9.33 23.64
N ASP A 406 18.74 8.83 24.41
CA ASP A 406 18.80 8.93 25.88
C ASP A 406 19.73 10.04 26.39
N ARG A 407 20.41 10.74 25.48
CA ARG A 407 21.35 11.82 25.82
C ARG A 407 20.85 13.16 25.23
N PRO A 408 20.12 13.98 26.00
CA PRO A 408 19.54 15.24 25.52
C PRO A 408 20.56 16.18 24.87
N MET A 409 21.72 16.36 25.50
CA MET A 409 22.81 17.21 24.97
C MET A 409 23.33 16.68 23.63
N ALA A 410 23.45 15.36 23.47
CA ALA A 410 23.87 14.77 22.21
C ALA A 410 22.82 15.01 21.11
N THR A 411 21.53 14.86 21.42
CA THR A 411 20.45 15.20 20.49
C THR A 411 20.50 16.68 20.09
N ALA A 412 20.66 17.60 21.05
CA ALA A 412 20.78 19.03 20.78
C ALA A 412 21.98 19.36 19.88
N ALA A 413 23.16 18.78 20.18
CA ALA A 413 24.36 18.94 19.36
C ALA A 413 24.16 18.44 17.93
N TRP A 414 23.47 17.31 17.75
CA TRP A 414 23.11 16.79 16.43
C TRP A 414 22.18 17.73 15.67
N ILE A 415 21.13 18.28 16.31
CA ILE A 415 20.22 19.25 15.67
C ILE A 415 20.98 20.50 15.22
N ILE A 416 21.84 21.05 16.09
CA ILE A 416 22.70 22.19 15.76
C ILE A 416 23.60 21.85 14.57
N GLY A 417 24.26 20.69 14.60
CA GLY A 417 25.10 20.19 13.52
C GLY A 417 24.37 20.12 12.19
N PHE A 418 23.10 19.68 12.17
CA PHE A 418 22.27 19.68 10.97
C PHE A 418 21.95 21.08 10.44
N PHE A 419 21.63 22.04 11.32
CA PHE A 419 21.44 23.46 10.93
C PHE A 419 22.72 24.06 10.34
N LEU A 420 23.87 23.82 10.98
CA LEU A 420 25.17 24.29 10.51
C LEU A 420 25.55 23.65 9.17
N ALA A 421 25.42 22.34 9.04
CA ALA A 421 25.69 21.64 7.78
C ALA A 421 24.80 22.15 6.65
N CYS A 422 23.52 22.38 6.91
CA CYS A 422 22.61 22.96 5.92
C CYS A 422 23.01 24.40 5.56
N PHE A 423 23.31 25.24 6.56
CA PHE A 423 23.76 26.63 6.37
C PHE A 423 24.99 26.69 5.46
N TRP A 424 26.05 25.96 5.81
CA TRP A 424 27.31 25.95 5.06
C TRP A 424 27.14 25.38 3.66
N VAL A 425 26.52 24.21 3.51
CA VAL A 425 26.36 23.59 2.19
C VAL A 425 25.49 24.43 1.25
N GLU A 426 24.38 24.99 1.74
CA GLU A 426 23.48 25.81 0.91
C GLU A 426 24.01 27.23 0.63
N GLY A 427 24.96 27.71 1.46
CA GLY A 427 25.63 28.99 1.28
C GLY A 427 26.86 28.91 0.38
N LEU A 428 27.57 27.77 0.38
CA LEU A 428 28.78 27.56 -0.42
C LEU A 428 28.54 26.96 -1.81
N PHE A 429 27.48 26.14 -1.95
CA PHE A 429 27.20 25.38 -3.17
C PHE A 429 25.84 25.74 -3.80
N PRO A 430 25.52 25.26 -5.02
CA PRO A 430 24.25 25.53 -5.67
C PRO A 430 23.06 25.13 -4.79
N ARG A 431 21.96 25.84 -4.98
CA ARG A 431 20.72 25.63 -4.21
C ARG A 431 20.30 24.15 -4.25
N GLY A 432 19.89 23.61 -3.10
CA GLY A 432 19.36 22.25 -2.99
C GLY A 432 20.40 21.14 -2.93
N THR A 433 21.71 21.49 -2.97
CA THR A 433 22.82 20.53 -2.83
C THR A 433 22.73 19.74 -1.53
N PHE A 434 22.39 20.39 -0.41
CA PHE A 434 22.27 19.72 0.88
C PHE A 434 21.19 18.63 0.84
N CYS A 435 19.98 18.98 0.41
CA CYS A 435 18.88 18.03 0.31
C CYS A 435 19.21 16.87 -0.65
N ARG A 436 19.89 17.17 -1.78
CA ARG A 436 20.11 16.23 -2.87
C ARG A 436 21.25 15.23 -2.61
N TYR A 437 22.31 15.62 -1.91
CA TYR A 437 23.54 14.82 -1.81
C TYR A 437 24.04 14.57 -0.39
N VAL A 438 23.64 15.41 0.58
CA VAL A 438 24.20 15.39 1.94
C VAL A 438 23.19 14.88 2.96
N CYS A 439 21.95 15.35 2.93
CA CYS A 439 20.97 15.06 3.97
C CYS A 439 20.50 13.59 3.93
N PRO A 440 20.89 12.74 4.90
CA PRO A 440 20.48 11.33 4.91
C PRO A 440 18.97 11.18 5.12
N ILE A 441 18.37 12.04 5.95
CA ILE A 441 16.92 12.10 6.17
C ILE A 441 16.20 12.48 4.88
N GLY A 442 16.73 13.43 4.10
CA GLY A 442 16.18 13.82 2.81
C GLY A 442 16.18 12.66 1.81
N GLN A 443 17.27 11.88 1.77
CA GLN A 443 17.33 10.69 0.91
C GLN A 443 16.34 9.60 1.33
N PHE A 444 16.21 9.35 2.63
CA PHE A 444 15.20 8.46 3.18
C PHE A 444 13.79 8.85 2.73
N GLN A 445 13.46 10.14 2.89
CA GLN A 445 12.19 10.71 2.44
C GLN A 445 11.99 10.56 0.93
N PHE A 446 13.01 10.85 0.11
CA PHE A 446 12.90 10.74 -1.36
C PHE A 446 12.63 9.34 -1.86
N VAL A 447 13.28 8.31 -1.28
CA VAL A 447 13.02 6.91 -1.67
C VAL A 447 11.60 6.52 -1.28
N HIS A 448 11.21 6.75 -0.03
CA HIS A 448 9.90 6.33 0.48
C HIS A 448 8.73 7.16 -0.06
N ALA A 449 8.93 8.41 -0.45
CA ALA A 449 7.90 9.21 -1.13
C ALA A 449 7.52 8.69 -2.52
N SER A 450 8.28 7.75 -3.09
CA SER A 450 7.85 6.99 -4.27
C SER A 450 6.62 6.12 -4.00
N LEU A 451 6.28 5.90 -2.72
CA LEU A 451 5.06 5.23 -2.26
C LEU A 451 3.91 6.20 -1.97
N SER A 452 4.12 7.51 -2.07
CA SER A 452 3.04 8.46 -1.80
C SER A 452 1.98 8.44 -2.90
N PRO A 453 0.71 8.74 -2.59
CA PRO A 453 -0.38 8.70 -3.55
C PRO A 453 -0.44 9.93 -4.47
N ARG A 454 0.52 10.88 -4.36
CA ARG A 454 0.51 12.15 -5.11
C ARG A 454 1.91 12.52 -5.59
N GLU A 455 2.01 12.95 -6.84
CA GLU A 455 3.26 13.39 -7.46
C GLU A 455 3.08 14.74 -8.14
N VAL A 456 4.14 15.55 -8.15
CA VAL A 456 4.18 16.76 -8.99
C VAL A 456 4.56 16.37 -10.42
N GLN A 457 3.68 16.61 -11.39
CA GLN A 457 3.88 16.27 -12.81
C GLN A 457 3.44 17.43 -13.73
N SER A 458 3.89 17.37 -14.99
CA SER A 458 3.35 18.19 -16.08
C SER A 458 1.99 17.64 -16.53
N LEU A 459 1.00 18.51 -16.73
CA LEU A 459 -0.35 18.10 -17.16
C LEU A 459 -0.40 17.79 -18.66
N SER A 460 0.27 18.58 -19.50
CA SER A 460 0.41 18.39 -20.94
C SER A 460 1.88 18.47 -21.37
N ALA A 461 2.34 17.47 -22.11
CA ALA A 461 3.69 17.52 -22.65
C ALA A 461 3.85 18.50 -23.81
N GLU A 462 2.79 18.73 -24.58
CA GLU A 462 2.79 19.68 -25.71
C GLU A 462 3.03 21.10 -25.20
N VAL A 463 2.34 21.48 -24.13
CA VAL A 463 2.55 22.78 -23.47
C VAL A 463 3.99 22.91 -22.94
N CYS A 464 4.56 21.81 -22.41
CA CYS A 464 5.96 21.81 -22.01
C CYS A 464 6.93 21.92 -23.19
N ALA A 465 6.63 21.30 -24.34
CA ALA A 465 7.47 21.35 -25.52
C ALA A 465 7.51 22.75 -26.16
N GLY A 466 6.41 23.52 -26.06
CA GLY A 466 6.34 24.91 -26.51
C GLY A 466 6.87 25.94 -25.51
N CYS A 467 7.23 25.54 -24.28
CA CYS A 467 7.69 26.46 -23.24
C CYS A 467 9.17 26.84 -23.45
N THR A 468 9.46 28.12 -23.64
CA THR A 468 10.83 28.61 -23.86
C THR A 468 11.50 29.12 -22.58
N THR A 469 10.71 29.60 -21.61
CA THR A 469 11.25 30.30 -20.42
C THR A 469 11.82 29.34 -19.38
N HIS A 470 11.20 28.15 -19.23
CA HIS A 470 11.59 27.13 -18.28
C HIS A 470 11.62 27.59 -16.81
N ASP A 471 10.76 28.53 -16.43
CA ASP A 471 10.66 29.10 -15.08
C ASP A 471 10.44 28.02 -13.99
N CYS A 472 9.80 26.91 -14.33
CA CYS A 472 9.62 25.78 -13.42
C CYS A 472 10.96 25.20 -12.91
N LEU A 473 12.03 25.36 -13.71
CA LEU A 473 13.39 24.97 -13.37
C LEU A 473 14.22 26.16 -12.90
N ARG A 474 14.26 27.26 -13.68
CA ARG A 474 15.14 28.43 -13.47
C ARG A 474 14.63 29.39 -12.39
N GLY A 475 13.32 29.42 -12.18
CA GLY A 475 12.64 30.47 -11.45
C GLY A 475 12.40 31.73 -12.27
N ASN A 476 11.64 32.65 -11.67
CA ASN A 476 11.30 33.98 -12.15
C ASN A 476 11.20 34.95 -10.94
N ALA A 477 10.81 36.20 -11.18
CA ALA A 477 10.69 37.22 -10.13
C ALA A 477 9.75 36.79 -9.00
N GLN A 478 8.72 36.02 -9.32
CA GLN A 478 7.74 35.57 -8.36
C GLN A 478 8.20 34.30 -7.66
N SER A 479 8.88 33.35 -8.29
CA SER A 479 9.16 32.00 -7.77
C SER A 479 10.55 31.50 -8.11
N PRO A 480 11.31 30.92 -7.18
CA PRO A 480 12.69 30.53 -7.46
C PRO A 480 12.88 29.24 -8.29
N GLY A 481 11.83 28.60 -8.79
CA GLY A 481 11.94 27.34 -9.53
C GLY A 481 12.31 26.13 -8.66
N CYS A 482 12.65 25.01 -9.30
CA CYS A 482 12.91 23.74 -8.61
C CYS A 482 14.28 23.75 -7.90
N PRO A 483 14.34 23.59 -6.55
CA PRO A 483 15.60 23.63 -5.82
C PRO A 483 16.53 22.46 -6.12
N THR A 484 16.00 21.31 -6.52
CA THR A 484 16.81 20.10 -6.78
C THR A 484 17.05 19.86 -8.27
N GLU A 485 16.74 20.85 -9.11
CA GLU A 485 16.95 20.85 -10.58
C GLU A 485 16.14 19.77 -11.33
N LEU A 486 14.95 19.44 -10.85
CA LEU A 486 14.10 18.46 -11.53
C LEU A 486 13.39 19.09 -12.72
N TYR A 487 13.77 18.65 -13.92
CA TYR A 487 13.10 19.06 -15.15
C TYR A 487 11.73 18.36 -15.26
N LEU A 488 10.66 19.13 -15.05
CA LEU A 488 9.30 18.61 -14.87
C LEU A 488 8.81 17.65 -15.97
N PRO A 489 9.05 17.90 -17.28
CA PRO A 489 8.60 16.99 -18.35
C PRO A 489 9.28 15.62 -18.30
N ALA A 490 10.53 15.59 -17.82
CA ALA A 490 11.36 14.39 -17.77
C ALA A 490 11.35 13.71 -16.39
N LYS A 491 10.92 14.42 -15.35
CA LYS A 491 10.81 13.93 -13.96
C LYS A 491 9.87 12.72 -13.87
N VAL A 492 10.25 11.74 -13.07
CA VAL A 492 9.42 10.59 -12.70
C VAL A 492 9.42 10.45 -11.18
N GLY A 493 8.26 10.17 -10.59
CA GLY A 493 8.20 9.87 -9.16
C GLY A 493 8.43 11.09 -8.28
N ASN A 494 8.60 10.84 -6.99
CA ASN A 494 9.00 11.85 -6.00
C ASN A 494 10.48 11.78 -5.62
N LEU A 495 11.27 10.98 -6.33
CA LEU A 495 12.71 10.90 -6.14
C LEU A 495 13.35 12.29 -6.37
N ASP A 496 14.12 12.75 -5.39
CA ASP A 496 14.72 14.10 -5.30
C ASP A 496 13.71 15.27 -5.25
N CYS A 497 12.40 15.02 -5.19
CA CYS A 497 11.38 16.07 -5.15
C CYS A 497 11.13 16.50 -3.71
N THR A 498 11.48 17.74 -3.35
CA THR A 498 11.21 18.28 -2.00
C THR A 498 9.76 18.68 -1.77
N PHE A 499 8.87 18.47 -2.76
CA PHE A 499 7.44 18.78 -2.67
C PHE A 499 7.11 20.24 -2.32
N CYS A 500 8.05 21.15 -2.55
CA CYS A 500 7.93 22.55 -2.17
C CYS A 500 6.93 23.33 -3.05
N LEU A 501 6.55 22.81 -4.22
CA LEU A 501 5.66 23.43 -5.23
C LEU A 501 6.18 24.76 -5.82
N ASP A 502 7.48 25.05 -5.72
CA ASP A 502 8.07 26.24 -6.35
C ASP A 502 7.98 26.16 -7.89
N CYS A 503 8.14 24.97 -8.47
CA CYS A 503 7.99 24.73 -9.92
C CYS A 503 6.55 24.91 -10.42
N VAL A 504 5.55 24.55 -9.60
CA VAL A 504 4.13 24.75 -9.89
C VAL A 504 3.83 26.24 -9.95
N ARG A 505 4.24 26.98 -8.92
CA ARG A 505 4.04 28.45 -8.86
C ARG A 505 4.85 29.24 -9.88
N ALA A 506 5.95 28.67 -10.38
CA ALA A 506 6.78 29.32 -11.38
C ALA A 506 6.26 29.07 -12.81
N CYS A 507 5.38 28.09 -13.04
CA CYS A 507 4.97 27.71 -14.39
C CYS A 507 4.14 28.82 -15.05
N PRO A 508 4.58 29.42 -16.18
CA PRO A 508 3.84 30.49 -16.84
C PRO A 508 2.58 30.01 -17.56
N HIS A 509 2.45 28.70 -17.77
CA HIS A 509 1.35 28.07 -18.51
C HIS A 509 0.40 27.27 -17.62
N ASP A 510 0.56 27.34 -16.30
CA ASP A 510 -0.27 26.60 -15.32
C ASP A 510 -0.31 25.07 -15.60
N ASN A 511 0.78 24.55 -16.18
CA ASN A 511 0.87 23.20 -16.71
C ASN A 511 1.59 22.22 -15.76
N ALA A 512 1.86 22.66 -14.53
CA ALA A 512 2.51 21.89 -13.49
C ALA A 512 1.53 21.72 -12.33
N GLY A 513 1.25 20.48 -11.94
CA GLY A 513 0.21 20.20 -10.95
C GLY A 513 0.54 19.01 -10.06
N LEU A 514 -0.18 18.91 -8.95
CA LEU A 514 -0.16 17.74 -8.08
C LEU A 514 -1.20 16.73 -8.58
N VAL A 515 -0.73 15.59 -9.08
CA VAL A 515 -1.59 14.55 -9.67
C VAL A 515 -1.64 13.32 -8.77
N PRO A 516 -2.80 12.66 -8.64
CA PRO A 516 -2.89 11.38 -7.95
C PRO A 516 -2.17 10.30 -8.74
N VAL A 517 -1.38 9.48 -8.06
CA VAL A 517 -0.62 8.35 -8.64
C VAL A 517 -0.76 7.11 -7.78
N TRP A 518 -0.43 5.95 -8.37
CA TRP A 518 -0.31 4.71 -7.63
C TRP A 518 0.96 4.69 -6.77
N PRO A 519 0.85 4.47 -5.45
CA PRO A 519 1.98 4.15 -4.58
C PRO A 519 2.92 3.13 -5.23
N GLY A 520 4.20 3.47 -5.38
CA GLY A 520 5.20 2.55 -5.93
C GLY A 520 5.20 2.43 -7.46
N ARG A 521 4.39 3.22 -8.19
CA ARG A 521 4.40 3.21 -9.67
C ARG A 521 5.74 3.67 -10.25
N SER A 522 6.37 4.65 -9.61
CA SER A 522 7.65 5.23 -10.05
C SER A 522 8.87 4.40 -9.62
N LEU A 523 8.70 3.44 -8.70
CA LEU A 523 9.78 2.54 -8.30
C LEU A 523 10.34 1.77 -9.49
N GLY A 524 11.65 1.58 -9.50
CA GLY A 524 12.40 0.98 -10.60
C GLY A 524 12.67 1.91 -11.79
N SER A 525 12.32 3.20 -11.66
CA SER A 525 12.79 4.26 -12.57
C SER A 525 13.85 5.11 -11.88
N GLY A 526 14.78 5.65 -12.65
CA GLY A 526 15.68 6.71 -12.19
C GLY A 526 14.95 8.05 -12.04
N ARG A 527 15.73 9.10 -11.78
CA ARG A 527 15.24 10.49 -11.67
C ARG A 527 14.55 10.98 -12.95
N VAL A 528 15.03 10.52 -14.10
CA VAL A 528 14.54 10.89 -15.42
C VAL A 528 13.86 9.69 -16.09
N ARG A 529 12.78 9.97 -16.82
CA ARG A 529 12.03 8.97 -17.58
C ARG A 529 12.95 8.15 -18.49
N GLY A 530 12.80 6.83 -18.43
CA GLY A 530 13.59 5.88 -19.23
C GLY A 530 14.94 5.51 -18.62
N GLN A 531 15.43 6.23 -17.61
CA GLN A 531 16.64 5.85 -16.90
C GLN A 531 16.35 4.71 -15.91
N ALA A 532 17.25 3.74 -15.85
CA ALA A 532 17.25 2.77 -14.76
C ALA A 532 17.79 3.42 -13.47
N PRO A 533 17.41 2.92 -12.29
CA PRO A 533 18.04 3.32 -11.04
C PRO A 533 19.55 3.06 -11.10
N ALA A 534 20.32 4.05 -10.67
CA ALA A 534 21.76 3.90 -10.50
C ALA A 534 22.08 2.99 -9.29
N LEU A 535 23.32 2.48 -9.25
CA LEU A 535 23.73 1.53 -8.21
C LEU A 535 23.73 2.12 -6.80
N ASP A 536 24.09 3.39 -6.68
CA ASP A 536 24.07 4.13 -5.42
C ASP A 536 22.65 4.21 -4.83
N LEU A 537 21.63 4.45 -5.67
CA LEU A 537 20.23 4.39 -5.27
C LEU A 537 19.79 2.97 -4.90
N ALA A 538 20.27 1.96 -5.62
CA ALA A 538 19.98 0.56 -5.34
C ALA A 538 20.53 0.13 -3.97
N PHE A 539 21.80 0.46 -3.70
CA PHE A 539 22.45 0.21 -2.42
C PHE A 539 21.74 0.94 -1.29
N LEU A 540 21.48 2.24 -1.46
CA LEU A 540 20.78 3.05 -0.48
C LEU A 540 19.37 2.51 -0.18
N SER A 541 18.63 2.06 -1.21
CA SER A 541 17.31 1.46 -1.03
C SER A 541 17.40 0.14 -0.26
N GLY A 542 18.41 -0.70 -0.56
CA GLY A 542 18.69 -1.90 0.22
C GLY A 542 19.02 -1.61 1.67
N LEU A 543 19.84 -0.58 1.92
CA LEU A 543 20.18 -0.11 3.27
C LEU A 543 18.95 0.40 4.02
N PHE A 544 18.02 1.11 3.37
CA PHE A 544 16.78 1.55 4.00
C PHE A 544 15.82 0.40 4.30
N VAL A 545 15.70 -0.57 3.39
CA VAL A 545 14.87 -1.76 3.60
C VAL A 545 15.41 -2.57 4.78
N TRP A 546 16.69 -2.94 4.73
CA TRP A 546 17.29 -3.78 5.75
C TRP A 546 17.50 -3.05 7.08
N GLY A 547 17.84 -1.76 7.02
CA GLY A 547 17.96 -0.91 8.21
C GLY A 547 16.67 -0.84 9.01
N ALA A 548 15.49 -0.98 8.38
CA ALA A 548 14.21 -1.08 9.09
C ALA A 548 14.16 -2.29 10.02
N PHE A 549 14.58 -3.45 9.50
CA PHE A 549 14.60 -4.70 10.26
C PHE A 549 15.69 -4.68 11.32
N VAL A 550 16.90 -4.23 10.99
CA VAL A 550 18.00 -4.15 11.96
C VAL A 550 17.66 -3.19 13.09
N ASN A 551 17.06 -2.05 12.80
CA ASN A 551 16.66 -1.10 13.84
C ASN A 551 15.59 -1.68 14.77
N ALA A 552 14.59 -2.39 14.23
CA ALA A 552 13.57 -3.03 15.05
C ALA A 552 14.13 -4.24 15.86
N MET A 553 15.02 -5.03 15.27
CA MET A 553 15.73 -6.13 15.97
C MET A 553 16.57 -5.60 17.14
N ALA A 554 17.22 -4.45 16.98
CA ALA A 554 18.00 -3.81 18.05
C ALA A 554 17.15 -3.32 19.24
N MET A 555 15.82 -3.42 19.16
CA MET A 555 14.89 -3.10 20.24
C MET A 555 14.04 -4.30 20.65
N SER A 556 14.37 -5.51 20.19
CA SER A 556 13.58 -6.72 20.44
C SER A 556 14.38 -7.69 21.31
N ALA A 557 13.80 -8.09 22.44
CA ALA A 557 14.50 -8.83 23.48
C ALA A 557 15.16 -10.14 22.98
N PRO A 558 14.50 -10.99 22.16
CA PRO A 558 15.11 -12.23 21.68
C PRO A 558 16.38 -12.00 20.85
N PHE A 559 16.42 -10.93 20.05
CA PHE A 559 17.57 -10.63 19.21
C PHE A 559 18.74 -10.06 20.02
N LEU A 560 18.44 -9.25 21.04
CA LEU A 560 19.45 -8.77 21.99
C LEU A 560 20.07 -9.94 22.77
N MET A 561 19.25 -10.87 23.27
CA MET A 561 19.71 -12.08 23.97
C MET A 561 20.54 -12.99 23.06
N ALA A 562 20.10 -13.20 21.81
CA ALA A 562 20.85 -14.00 20.85
C ALA A 562 22.25 -13.40 20.59
N ARG A 563 22.35 -12.07 20.48
CA ARG A 563 23.63 -11.37 20.34
C ARG A 563 24.52 -11.57 21.56
N THR A 564 24.00 -11.37 22.78
CA THR A 564 24.81 -11.50 24.00
C THR A 564 25.32 -12.92 24.19
N ASN A 565 24.49 -13.93 23.87
CA ASN A 565 24.88 -15.33 23.93
C ASN A 565 26.01 -15.64 22.95
N LEU A 566 25.89 -15.19 21.69
CA LEU A 566 26.92 -15.38 20.67
C LEU A 566 28.25 -14.72 21.07
N LEU A 567 28.21 -13.51 21.63
CA LEU A 567 29.42 -12.82 22.11
C LEU A 567 30.06 -13.59 23.27
N SER A 568 29.26 -14.12 24.20
CA SER A 568 29.74 -14.96 25.29
C SER A 568 30.39 -16.25 24.80
N GLU A 569 29.79 -16.93 23.81
CA GLU A 569 30.34 -18.13 23.19
C GLU A 569 31.70 -17.88 22.52
N TRP A 570 31.88 -16.70 21.93
CA TRP A 570 33.14 -16.30 21.27
C TRP A 570 34.15 -15.66 22.22
N GLY A 571 33.84 -15.55 23.52
CA GLY A 571 34.69 -14.89 24.51
C GLY A 571 34.88 -13.39 24.26
N VAL A 572 33.95 -12.73 23.55
CA VAL A 572 34.00 -11.30 23.24
C VAL A 572 33.18 -10.53 24.28
N PRO A 573 33.75 -9.53 24.97
CA PRO A 573 33.00 -8.75 25.94
C PRO A 573 31.94 -7.88 25.26
N ASP A 574 30.77 -7.75 25.90
CA ASP A 574 29.70 -6.87 25.43
C ASP A 574 30.08 -5.40 25.61
N SER A 575 30.79 -4.88 24.62
CA SER A 575 31.34 -3.53 24.58
C SER A 575 30.74 -2.73 23.43
N LYS A 576 30.88 -1.40 23.49
CA LYS A 576 30.51 -0.52 22.37
C LYS A 576 31.22 -0.89 21.05
N GLY A 577 32.42 -1.45 21.13
CA GLY A 577 33.15 -1.99 19.98
C GLY A 577 32.45 -3.22 19.38
N ALA A 578 32.10 -4.19 20.22
CA ALA A 578 31.34 -5.37 19.79
C ALA A 578 29.96 -4.99 19.21
N LEU A 579 29.25 -4.05 19.85
CA LEU A 579 28.01 -3.48 19.32
C LEU A 579 28.23 -2.86 17.93
N SER A 580 29.26 -2.03 17.78
CA SER A 580 29.60 -1.38 16.50
C SER A 580 29.84 -2.40 15.38
N VAL A 581 30.66 -3.42 15.63
CA VAL A 581 30.95 -4.47 14.64
C VAL A 581 29.70 -5.25 14.29
N SER A 582 28.92 -5.67 15.29
CA SER A 582 27.67 -6.41 15.08
C SER A 582 26.64 -5.61 14.28
N LEU A 583 26.49 -4.32 14.56
CA LEU A 583 25.52 -3.44 13.90
C LEU A 583 25.92 -3.10 12.47
N VAL A 584 27.17 -2.70 12.25
CA VAL A 584 27.68 -2.40 10.90
C VAL A 584 27.69 -3.66 10.04
N GLY A 585 28.14 -4.79 10.61
CA GLY A 585 28.08 -6.09 9.98
C GLY A 585 26.65 -6.44 9.57
N ALA A 586 25.70 -6.38 10.50
CA ALA A 586 24.29 -6.62 10.22
C ALA A 586 23.79 -5.71 9.08
N LEU A 587 23.99 -4.39 9.16
CA LEU A 587 23.51 -3.43 8.16
C LEU A 587 24.09 -3.65 6.75
N LEU A 588 25.32 -4.16 6.64
CA LEU A 588 26.00 -4.37 5.36
C LEU A 588 25.82 -5.77 4.77
N VAL A 589 25.52 -6.79 5.58
CA VAL A 589 25.31 -8.18 5.12
C VAL A 589 24.24 -8.25 4.03
N PHE A 590 23.09 -7.61 4.24
CA PHE A 590 22.00 -7.66 3.27
C PHE A 590 22.35 -7.01 1.92
N PRO A 591 22.75 -5.72 1.84
CA PRO A 591 23.05 -5.09 0.56
C PRO A 591 24.26 -5.68 -0.16
N LEU A 592 25.26 -6.20 0.56
CA LEU A 592 26.49 -6.73 -0.03
C LEU A 592 26.44 -8.22 -0.38
N ILE A 593 25.61 -9.03 0.31
CA ILE A 593 25.57 -10.49 0.15
C ILE A 593 24.20 -10.95 -0.36
N ALA A 594 23.13 -10.66 0.37
CA ALA A 594 21.79 -11.17 0.03
C ALA A 594 21.32 -10.67 -1.35
N LEU A 595 21.53 -9.38 -1.66
CA LEU A 595 21.07 -8.80 -2.93
C LEU A 595 21.79 -9.37 -4.17
N PRO A 596 23.13 -9.49 -4.22
CA PRO A 596 23.81 -10.18 -5.32
C PRO A 596 23.40 -11.64 -5.46
N LEU A 597 23.23 -12.38 -4.35
CA LEU A 597 22.80 -13.79 -4.38
C LEU A 597 21.41 -13.93 -4.98
N CYS A 598 20.42 -13.14 -4.52
CA CYS A 598 19.08 -13.15 -5.08
C CYS A 598 19.07 -12.74 -6.56
N ALA A 599 19.88 -11.76 -6.96
CA ALA A 599 20.02 -11.37 -8.36
C ALA A 599 20.66 -12.47 -9.23
N GLY A 600 21.65 -13.18 -8.70
CA GLY A 600 22.28 -14.33 -9.33
C GLY A 600 21.29 -15.47 -9.56
N ALA A 601 20.58 -15.87 -8.49
CA ALA A 601 19.53 -16.90 -8.57
C ALA A 601 18.41 -16.51 -9.55
N ALA A 602 17.96 -15.26 -9.52
CA ALA A 602 16.92 -14.76 -10.42
C ALA A 602 17.33 -14.84 -11.90
N ARG A 603 18.61 -14.54 -12.20
CA ARG A 603 19.16 -14.69 -13.56
C ARG A 603 19.23 -16.15 -13.97
N TRP A 604 19.70 -17.02 -13.08
CA TRP A 604 19.81 -18.45 -13.33
C TRP A 604 18.44 -19.08 -13.64
N PHE A 605 17.42 -18.85 -12.82
CA PHE A 605 16.07 -19.39 -13.05
C PHE A 605 15.38 -18.85 -14.30
N SER A 606 15.59 -17.57 -14.62
CA SER A 606 14.90 -16.92 -15.75
C SER A 606 15.62 -17.06 -17.09
N GLY A 607 16.91 -17.42 -17.09
CA GLY A 607 17.76 -17.34 -18.28
C GLY A 607 17.94 -15.90 -18.80
N SER A 608 17.79 -14.89 -17.93
CA SER A 608 17.85 -13.49 -18.34
C SER A 608 19.26 -13.07 -18.76
N GLY A 609 19.37 -12.47 -19.96
CA GLY A 609 20.61 -11.87 -20.45
C GLY A 609 21.01 -10.57 -19.73
N THR A 610 20.17 -10.02 -18.83
CA THR A 610 20.53 -8.82 -18.05
C THR A 610 21.66 -9.10 -17.07
N SER A 611 22.60 -8.16 -16.91
CA SER A 611 23.66 -8.26 -15.91
C SER A 611 23.10 -8.32 -14.48
N ALA A 612 23.80 -8.97 -13.55
CA ALA A 612 23.42 -9.01 -12.12
C ALA A 612 23.22 -7.59 -11.59
N ARG A 613 24.16 -6.69 -11.88
CA ARG A 613 24.09 -5.27 -11.54
C ARG A 613 22.80 -4.60 -12.02
N GLY A 614 22.42 -4.80 -13.29
CA GLY A 614 21.22 -4.20 -13.87
C GLY A 614 19.91 -4.79 -13.33
N SER A 615 19.93 -6.08 -12.99
CA SER A 615 18.80 -6.75 -12.32
C SER A 615 18.63 -6.23 -10.89
N THR A 616 19.71 -6.22 -10.10
CA THR A 616 19.73 -5.72 -8.73
C THR A 616 19.26 -4.27 -8.66
N SER A 617 19.76 -3.38 -9.54
CA SER A 617 19.43 -1.96 -9.45
C SER A 617 17.95 -1.66 -9.65
N ARG A 618 17.24 -2.50 -10.42
CA ARG A 618 15.80 -2.39 -10.64
C ARG A 618 15.02 -3.14 -9.58
N LEU A 619 15.29 -4.42 -9.35
CA LEU A 619 14.44 -5.29 -8.54
C LEU A 619 14.50 -4.98 -7.04
N ILE A 620 15.60 -4.43 -6.51
CA ILE A 620 15.65 -3.97 -5.11
C ILE A 620 14.59 -2.90 -4.80
N GLN A 621 14.22 -2.09 -5.79
CA GLN A 621 13.17 -1.08 -5.64
C GLN A 621 11.82 -1.73 -5.34
N GLY A 622 11.62 -3.00 -5.71
CA GLY A 622 10.44 -3.77 -5.35
C GLY A 622 10.34 -4.15 -3.88
N LEU A 623 11.44 -4.08 -3.09
CA LEU A 623 11.41 -4.34 -1.64
C LEU A 623 11.18 -3.08 -0.80
N VAL A 624 11.28 -1.89 -1.40
CA VAL A 624 11.05 -0.60 -0.73
C VAL A 624 9.69 -0.50 -0.05
N PRO A 625 8.55 -0.98 -0.63
CA PRO A 625 7.27 -0.94 0.06
C PRO A 625 7.24 -1.75 1.36
N LEU A 626 7.87 -2.93 1.39
CA LEU A 626 7.96 -3.77 2.59
C LEU A 626 8.85 -3.12 3.65
N GLY A 627 10.02 -2.60 3.26
CA GLY A 627 10.89 -1.86 4.17
C GLY A 627 10.21 -0.62 4.75
N PHE A 628 9.44 0.11 3.93
CA PHE A 628 8.63 1.24 4.42
C PHE A 628 7.55 0.81 5.40
N ALA A 629 6.85 -0.29 5.10
CA ALA A 629 5.84 -0.84 6.00
C ALA A 629 6.45 -1.25 7.34
N MET A 630 7.65 -1.83 7.35
CA MET A 630 8.40 -2.13 8.57
C MET A 630 8.69 -0.85 9.36
N TRP A 631 9.25 0.19 8.73
CA TRP A 631 9.46 1.49 9.38
C TRP A 631 8.15 2.07 9.95
N LEU A 632 7.09 2.07 9.15
CA LEU A 632 5.79 2.68 9.50
C LEU A 632 5.13 1.96 10.66
N ALA A 633 5.13 0.63 10.67
CA ALA A 633 4.56 -0.16 11.75
C ALA A 633 5.43 -0.08 13.03
N HIS A 634 6.76 -0.07 12.91
CA HIS A 634 7.64 0.03 14.06
C HIS A 634 7.59 1.41 14.73
N PHE A 635 7.80 2.51 14.00
CA PHE A 635 7.71 3.84 14.61
C PHE A 635 6.26 4.28 14.86
N GLY A 636 5.29 3.72 14.15
CA GLY A 636 3.88 3.89 14.46
C GLY A 636 3.54 3.31 15.83
N PHE A 637 4.14 2.18 16.20
CA PHE A 637 4.04 1.62 17.55
C PHE A 637 4.62 2.55 18.60
N HIS A 638 5.86 3.02 18.44
CA HIS A 638 6.46 3.97 19.40
C HIS A 638 5.68 5.28 19.51
N LEU A 639 5.14 5.80 18.40
CA LEU A 639 4.28 6.98 18.41
C LEU A 639 2.97 6.71 19.16
N ALA A 640 2.34 5.56 18.93
CA ALA A 640 1.06 5.21 19.55
C ALA A 640 1.21 4.96 21.05
N THR A 641 2.24 4.23 21.49
CA THR A 641 2.46 3.94 22.91
C THR A 641 3.06 5.13 23.67
N GLY A 642 3.88 5.95 23.00
CA GLY A 642 4.46 7.18 23.54
C GLY A 642 3.63 8.45 23.34
N LEU A 643 2.36 8.34 22.92
CA LEU A 643 1.53 9.49 22.53
C LEU A 643 1.26 10.50 23.67
N LEU A 644 1.38 10.05 24.91
CA LEU A 644 1.15 10.90 26.08
C LEU A 644 2.45 11.44 26.68
N THR A 645 3.64 11.02 26.22
CA THR A 645 4.91 11.42 26.84
C THR A 645 5.33 12.87 26.57
N ALA A 646 4.76 13.54 25.57
CA ALA A 646 5.03 14.96 25.34
C ALA A 646 4.43 15.86 26.43
N LEU A 647 3.32 15.44 27.04
CA LEU A 647 2.64 16.22 28.09
C LEU A 647 3.53 16.38 29.34
N PRO A 648 3.99 15.31 30.01
CA PRO A 648 4.77 15.47 31.23
C PRO A 648 6.15 16.06 30.95
N ALA A 649 6.77 15.79 29.80
CA ALA A 649 8.01 16.46 29.40
C ALA A 649 7.82 17.98 29.20
N SER A 650 6.67 18.40 28.65
CA SER A 650 6.33 19.83 28.52
C SER A 650 5.98 20.46 29.87
N GLN A 651 5.25 19.75 30.73
CA GLN A 651 4.92 20.19 32.09
C GLN A 651 6.18 20.44 32.91
N ARG A 652 7.18 19.55 32.82
CA ARG A 652 8.48 19.77 33.46
C ARG A 652 9.12 21.07 33.00
N VAL A 653 9.26 21.29 31.68
CA VAL A 653 9.87 22.53 31.16
C VAL A 653 9.12 23.77 31.65
N LEU A 654 7.78 23.73 31.66
CA LEU A 654 6.96 24.83 32.15
C LEU A 654 7.12 25.05 33.66
N HIS A 655 7.24 23.98 34.44
CA HIS A 655 7.52 24.04 35.87
C HIS A 655 8.91 24.62 36.17
N ASP A 656 9.92 24.25 35.39
CA ASP A 656 11.29 24.79 35.49
C ASP A 656 11.33 26.29 35.15
N LEU A 657 10.52 26.73 34.16
CA LEU A 657 10.45 28.14 33.74
C LEU A 657 9.59 29.01 34.66
N VAL A 658 8.52 28.44 35.23
CA VAL A 658 7.56 29.13 36.12
C VAL A 658 7.30 28.28 37.36
N PRO A 659 8.20 28.33 38.36
CA PRO A 659 8.03 27.58 39.60
C PRO A 659 6.69 27.91 40.29
N GLY A 660 5.86 26.90 40.56
CA GLY A 660 4.55 27.05 41.20
C GLY A 660 3.38 27.43 40.26
N GLY A 661 3.63 27.63 38.97
CA GLY A 661 2.58 27.94 37.98
C GLY A 661 1.85 26.70 37.42
N PHE A 662 2.44 25.52 37.55
CA PHE A 662 1.93 24.26 37.01
C PHE A 662 2.11 23.12 38.02
N GLY A 663 1.22 22.12 37.97
CA GLY A 663 1.32 20.91 38.82
C GLY A 663 2.56 20.06 38.48
N PRO A 664 2.95 19.13 39.38
CA PRO A 664 4.10 18.26 39.15
C PRO A 664 3.88 17.37 37.91
N PRO A 665 4.93 17.05 37.13
CA PRO A 665 4.81 16.21 35.94
C PRO A 665 4.47 14.76 36.32
N GLU A 666 3.47 14.17 35.66
CA GLU A 666 3.07 12.77 35.85
C GLU A 666 3.61 11.87 34.72
N PHE A 667 4.70 11.15 34.96
CA PHE A 667 5.39 10.35 33.94
C PHE A 667 4.84 8.93 33.71
N LEU A 668 3.71 8.56 34.34
CA LEU A 668 3.18 7.18 34.31
C LEU A 668 2.30 6.83 33.09
N ALA A 669 2.20 7.71 32.08
CA ALA A 669 1.23 7.55 31.00
C ALA A 669 1.85 6.96 29.72
N ALA A 670 2.06 5.64 29.65
CA ALA A 670 2.04 4.99 28.33
C ALA A 670 0.58 4.66 27.99
N SER A 671 0.16 5.02 26.78
CA SER A 671 -1.17 4.65 26.33
C SER A 671 -1.20 3.17 25.93
N GLN A 672 -2.11 2.41 26.54
CA GLN A 672 -2.39 1.03 26.15
C GLN A 672 -3.39 1.03 24.99
N TRP A 673 -2.95 0.59 23.82
CA TRP A 673 -3.78 0.46 22.63
C TRP A 673 -4.05 -1.03 22.36
N SER A 674 -5.30 -1.47 22.54
CA SER A 674 -5.72 -2.80 22.11
C SER A 674 -5.65 -2.92 20.59
N GLY A 675 -5.06 -4.00 20.06
CA GLY A 675 -4.98 -4.26 18.61
C GLY A 675 -3.84 -3.56 17.87
N LEU A 676 -2.86 -2.97 18.58
CA LEU A 676 -1.70 -2.32 17.93
C LEU A 676 -0.85 -3.31 17.12
N VAL A 677 -0.66 -4.53 17.64
CA VAL A 677 0.04 -5.61 16.93
C VAL A 677 -0.72 -5.98 15.65
N ASP A 678 -2.04 -6.08 15.68
CA ASP A 678 -2.86 -6.37 14.50
C ASP A 678 -2.70 -5.29 13.43
N ALA A 679 -2.68 -4.01 13.85
CA ALA A 679 -2.42 -2.89 12.95
C ALA A 679 -1.01 -2.96 12.34
N GLN A 680 0.02 -3.32 13.12
CA GLN A 680 1.39 -3.51 12.62
C GLN A 680 1.46 -4.65 11.59
N LEU A 681 0.83 -5.78 11.88
CA LEU A 681 0.77 -6.94 10.97
C LEU A 681 0.00 -6.62 9.69
N LEU A 682 -1.09 -5.85 9.78
CA LEU A 682 -1.85 -5.38 8.63
C LEU A 682 -1.01 -4.46 7.73
N VAL A 683 -0.30 -3.50 8.32
CA VAL A 683 0.60 -2.59 7.59
C VAL A 683 1.73 -3.38 6.93
N LEU A 684 2.36 -4.32 7.65
CA LEU A 684 3.43 -5.17 7.12
C LEU A 684 2.94 -6.07 5.97
N GLY A 685 1.75 -6.67 6.12
CA GLY A 685 1.09 -7.48 5.09
C GLY A 685 0.75 -6.66 3.83
N ALA A 686 0.23 -5.45 3.99
CA ALA A 686 0.01 -4.53 2.87
C ALA A 686 1.34 -4.19 2.16
N GLY A 687 2.40 -3.97 2.92
CA GLY A 687 3.77 -3.77 2.39
C GLY A 687 4.27 -4.94 1.56
N LEU A 688 4.02 -6.19 1.98
CA LEU A 688 4.35 -7.39 1.23
C LEU A 688 3.58 -7.47 -0.09
N VAL A 689 2.27 -7.26 -0.07
CA VAL A 689 1.41 -7.30 -1.27
C VAL A 689 1.88 -6.27 -2.30
N VAL A 690 2.12 -5.02 -1.87
CA VAL A 690 2.63 -3.96 -2.75
C VAL A 690 4.03 -4.30 -3.27
N SER A 691 4.90 -4.89 -2.46
CA SER A 691 6.25 -5.30 -2.87
C SER A 691 6.22 -6.37 -3.95
N ILE A 692 5.46 -7.45 -3.75
CA ILE A 692 5.29 -8.52 -4.76
C ILE A 692 4.71 -7.94 -6.05
N ALA A 693 3.73 -7.04 -5.95
CA ALA A 693 3.11 -6.39 -7.11
C ALA A 693 4.09 -5.50 -7.90
N VAL A 694 4.93 -4.73 -7.19
CA VAL A 694 5.99 -3.92 -7.81
C VAL A 694 7.06 -4.82 -8.43
N LEU A 695 7.52 -5.84 -7.71
CA LEU A 695 8.49 -6.82 -8.21
C LEU A 695 7.99 -7.48 -9.51
N TRP A 696 6.73 -7.93 -9.56
CA TRP A 696 6.14 -8.47 -10.77
C TRP A 696 6.14 -7.47 -11.92
N ARG A 697 5.71 -6.23 -11.68
CA ARG A 697 5.72 -5.17 -12.70
C ARG A 697 7.13 -4.94 -13.25
N LEU A 698 8.13 -4.86 -12.37
CA LEU A 698 9.53 -4.64 -12.75
C LEU A 698 10.07 -5.82 -13.57
N SER A 699 9.79 -7.05 -13.14
CA SER A 699 10.16 -8.26 -13.88
C SER A 699 9.49 -8.33 -15.25
N ARG A 700 8.22 -7.95 -15.37
CA ARG A 700 7.50 -7.82 -16.67
C ARG A 700 8.07 -6.72 -17.57
N GLY A 701 8.67 -5.69 -16.97
CA GLY A 701 9.38 -4.63 -17.68
C GLY A 701 10.75 -5.07 -18.21
N ILE A 702 11.38 -6.06 -17.57
CA ILE A 702 12.65 -6.65 -18.01
C ILE A 702 12.39 -7.79 -19.03
N LEU A 703 11.49 -8.71 -18.70
CA LEU A 703 11.10 -9.86 -19.52
C LEU A 703 9.60 -9.81 -19.85
N PRO A 704 9.22 -9.49 -21.10
CA PRO A 704 7.81 -9.41 -21.51
C PRO A 704 7.06 -10.75 -21.57
N GLU A 705 7.75 -11.89 -21.48
CA GLU A 705 7.14 -13.22 -21.40
C GLU A 705 6.74 -13.57 -19.95
N PRO A 706 5.47 -13.93 -19.67
CA PRO A 706 5.00 -14.14 -18.29
C PRO A 706 5.75 -15.24 -17.54
N GLY A 707 6.03 -16.36 -18.21
CA GLY A 707 6.73 -17.50 -17.60
C GLY A 707 8.16 -17.14 -17.17
N LYS A 708 8.92 -16.46 -18.03
CA LYS A 708 10.29 -16.01 -17.69
C LYS A 708 10.27 -14.89 -16.63
N ALA A 709 9.32 -13.97 -16.70
CA ALA A 709 9.14 -12.93 -15.67
C ALA A 709 8.82 -13.53 -14.29
N LEU A 710 8.02 -14.60 -14.25
CA LEU A 710 7.70 -15.33 -13.02
C LEU A 710 8.96 -15.97 -12.42
N ARG A 711 9.79 -16.62 -13.25
CA ARG A 711 11.07 -17.19 -12.81
C ARG A 711 12.05 -16.11 -12.35
N LEU A 712 12.05 -14.93 -12.99
CA LEU A 712 12.89 -13.80 -12.61
C LEU A 712 12.48 -13.21 -11.26
N VAL A 713 11.17 -13.09 -11.02
CA VAL A 713 10.65 -12.50 -9.78
C VAL A 713 10.75 -13.45 -8.58
N PHE A 714 10.70 -14.76 -8.82
CA PHE A 714 10.56 -15.78 -7.78
C PHE A 714 11.57 -15.65 -6.62
N PRO A 715 12.90 -15.53 -6.83
CA PRO A 715 13.84 -15.39 -5.71
C PRO A 715 13.66 -14.10 -4.92
N TRP A 716 13.23 -13.02 -5.58
CA TRP A 716 12.96 -11.74 -4.92
C TRP A 716 11.66 -11.77 -4.12
N SER A 717 10.64 -12.47 -4.61
CA SER A 717 9.41 -12.71 -3.86
C SER A 717 9.66 -13.58 -2.63
N LEU A 718 10.50 -14.61 -2.73
CA LEU A 718 10.91 -15.41 -1.58
C LEU A 718 11.65 -14.56 -0.54
N LEU A 719 12.57 -13.70 -0.97
CA LEU A 719 13.24 -12.75 -0.07
C LEU A 719 12.23 -11.82 0.62
N ALA A 720 11.25 -11.29 -0.12
CA ALA A 720 10.21 -10.43 0.45
C ALA A 720 9.34 -11.18 1.48
N ILE A 721 8.98 -12.45 1.21
CA ILE A 721 8.22 -13.30 2.15
C ILE A 721 9.07 -13.61 3.38
N GLY A 722 10.37 -13.91 3.23
CA GLY A 722 11.28 -14.13 4.34
C GLY A 722 11.44 -12.90 5.23
N LEU A 723 11.60 -11.71 4.63
CA LEU A 723 11.62 -10.44 5.36
C LEU A 723 10.29 -10.16 6.07
N TRP A 724 9.15 -10.45 5.42
CA TRP A 724 7.84 -10.35 6.05
C TRP A 724 7.73 -11.28 7.27
N GLY A 725 8.14 -12.54 7.14
CA GLY A 725 8.15 -13.50 8.25
C GLY A 725 9.04 -13.04 9.41
N LEU A 726 10.23 -12.50 9.11
CA LEU A 726 11.09 -11.89 10.12
C LEU A 726 10.40 -10.71 10.83
N GLY A 727 9.71 -9.85 10.08
CA GLY A 727 8.94 -8.74 10.67
C GLY A 727 7.80 -9.22 11.58
N VAL A 728 7.11 -10.30 11.22
CA VAL A 728 6.09 -10.94 12.07
C VAL A 728 6.72 -11.41 13.38
N VAL A 729 7.86 -12.11 13.32
CA VAL A 729 8.57 -12.56 14.53
C VAL A 729 8.96 -11.37 15.42
N ILE A 730 9.47 -10.28 14.83
CA ILE A 730 9.85 -9.07 15.57
C ILE A 730 8.65 -8.46 16.29
N TYR A 731 7.50 -8.31 15.63
CA TYR A 731 6.31 -7.68 16.24
C TYR A 731 5.58 -8.55 17.25
N LEU A 732 5.71 -9.87 17.16
CA LEU A 732 5.22 -10.80 18.18
C LEU A 732 6.18 -10.92 19.37
N SER A 733 7.39 -10.37 19.27
CA SER A 733 8.39 -10.39 20.34
C SER A 733 8.25 -9.17 21.26
N PRO A 734 8.59 -9.30 22.56
CA PRO A 734 8.68 -8.16 23.46
C PRO A 734 9.68 -7.13 22.92
N MET A 735 9.20 -5.88 22.76
CA MET A 735 10.01 -4.75 22.33
C MET A 735 10.31 -3.83 23.51
N GLN A 736 11.58 -3.44 23.62
CA GLN A 736 12.02 -2.41 24.55
C GLN A 736 11.49 -1.06 24.09
N MET A 737 10.88 -0.33 25.02
CA MET A 737 10.41 1.01 24.79
C MET A 737 11.55 2.01 25.02
N ARG A 738 11.87 2.80 24.00
CA ARG A 738 12.88 3.88 24.09
C ARG A 738 12.17 5.22 24.16
N GLY A 739 12.58 6.09 25.09
CA GLY A 739 11.95 7.42 25.27
C GLY A 739 10.65 7.40 26.08
N THR A 740 10.36 6.33 26.81
CA THR A 740 9.25 6.24 27.79
C THR A 740 9.80 5.73 29.12
N GLY A 741 9.27 6.19 30.25
CA GLY A 741 9.78 5.85 31.58
C GLY A 741 9.40 4.45 32.08
N MET A 742 9.24 3.48 31.18
CA MET A 742 8.89 2.08 31.45
C MET A 742 9.82 1.12 30.74
#